data_AF-A0A6J2YB90-F1
#
_entry.id   AF-A0A6J2YB90-F1
#
_cell.length_a   1.000
_cell.length_b   1.000
_cell.length_c   1.000
_cell.angle_alpha   90.00
_cell.angle_beta   90.00
_cell.angle_gamma   90.00
#
_symmetry.space_group_name_H-M   'P 1'
#
loop_
_entity.id
_entity.type
_entity.pdbx_description
1 polymer ?
#
loop_
_entity_poly.entity_id
_entity_poly.type
_entity_poly.pdbx_seq_one_letter_code
_entity_poly.pdbx_strand_id
1 'polypeptide(L)'
;MYVFSKSVFFACFIISGFCYEKFCEKSDRGDTGCDESPKNHFAQDENLKSLDVLVFTVATNETDGFQRYINSARTFGIEPVVLGKGEKWKGGQNIKLYAGGGWKINLLKEALKQYEADDNKIILFTDAYDVIFLGKLSEIINRFKATGAKVLFGAEPYCWPNVDLAKEYPEVEKGQRFLNSGLFIGYLPELYKILNKAELEDNDDDQLYYTLAYLDKEFRDSNKIKLDHTSEIFQNIFGAANDLEIVTINDKDAAAETYLLKNTKTNTQPLVVHGNGFSKLTLNYLSNYLPSGVWNSYEGCVACKHGEINLEKIPRATWPVVHMSLFIEVNTPFIEGFFSKIYQLEYPKERIHLFIHNTMKYHSVHVKNFTEKFGSEYLSLKEIKPEDGSPEWSARDLSLSQCLAKNCDLYFAVDSTAHLDNPFTLKLLIEQNRTVVAPMLVRPGKAWSNFWGALTNDGFYARSNDYMDIAYSNKRGLWNVPFINAAYLVNASLLKTYDSSQITYNLPNVDADMAFCYSLRKLDVFMYVSNRVDFGHLINYETYDITRAEPDMYQIFENEQAWQEAFIHPDYFDNLNPDKKNLQPCPDVYWFPIVSRKFTNALINMMESFGKWSSGNNEDERLEGGYEAVPTRDIHMNQVGWERHWLYFLQKYVRPLQEHVFLGYFHDPPKSLMNFVVRYRPDEQPSLRPHHDSSTYTINIALNEVGKDYEGGGCRFIRYNCSVVDTQIGWMLMHPGRLTHYHEGLLVTKGTRYIMIAFVDP
;
A
#
# COMPACT_ATOMS: atom_id res chain seq x y z
N MET A 1 -33.21 -6.70 10.65
CA MET A 1 -34.15 -5.96 11.51
C MET A 1 -33.62 -5.92 12.95
N TYR A 2 -32.82 -4.91 13.29
CA TYR A 2 -32.78 -4.24 14.59
C TYR A 2 -32.25 -2.84 14.30
N VAL A 3 -33.17 -1.89 14.35
CA VAL A 3 -33.00 -0.47 14.05
C VAL A 3 -32.29 0.17 15.24
N PHE A 4 -31.13 0.82 15.04
CA PHE A 4 -30.57 1.72 16.06
C PHE A 4 -30.88 3.17 15.71
N SER A 5 -31.82 3.72 16.47
CA SER A 5 -32.19 5.13 16.47
C SER A 5 -31.10 5.96 17.14
N LYS A 6 -30.85 7.15 16.61
CA LYS A 6 -30.11 8.22 17.27
C LYS A 6 -30.80 8.59 18.59
N SER A 7 -30.07 8.57 19.70
CA SER A 7 -30.41 9.29 20.92
C SER A 7 -29.14 9.62 21.68
N VAL A 8 -28.89 10.92 21.80
CA VAL A 8 -27.86 11.55 22.61
C VAL A 8 -28.26 11.41 24.08
N PHE A 9 -27.43 10.77 24.89
CA PHE A 9 -27.51 10.85 26.35
C PHE A 9 -26.12 11.09 26.92
N PHE A 10 -25.95 12.28 27.49
CA PHE A 10 -24.89 12.63 28.43
C PHE A 10 -25.11 11.82 29.71
N ALA A 11 -24.14 10.97 30.07
CA ALA A 11 -24.05 10.38 31.41
C ALA A 11 -22.70 10.74 32.01
N CYS A 12 -22.76 11.62 33.00
CA CYS A 12 -21.67 12.05 33.86
C CYS A 12 -21.33 10.90 34.82
N PHE A 13 -20.10 10.38 34.80
CA PHE A 13 -19.55 9.59 35.91
C PHE A 13 -18.28 10.25 36.43
N ILE A 14 -18.32 10.57 37.72
CA ILE A 14 -17.29 11.26 38.48
C ILE A 14 -16.16 10.28 38.85
N ILE A 15 -14.99 10.56 38.29
CA ILE A 15 -13.66 10.71 38.92
C ILE A 15 -13.24 9.71 40.02
N SER A 16 -12.18 8.96 39.70
CA SER A 16 -10.93 8.92 40.47
C SER A 16 -9.79 8.87 39.44
N GLY A 17 -8.83 9.78 39.32
CA GLY A 17 -8.45 11.01 40.00
C GLY A 17 -7.07 11.31 39.45
N PHE A 18 -6.86 12.46 38.80
CA PHE A 18 -5.60 13.22 38.68
C PHE A 18 -5.86 14.38 37.70
N CYS A 19 -6.09 15.56 38.27
CA CYS A 19 -6.33 16.82 37.54
C CYS A 19 -5.05 17.39 36.93
N TYR A 20 -5.16 17.96 35.74
CA TYR A 20 -4.35 19.10 35.30
C TYR A 20 -5.24 20.08 34.54
N GLU A 21 -5.65 21.16 35.20
CA GLU A 21 -6.03 22.43 34.57
C GLU A 21 -5.67 23.57 35.54
N LYS A 22 -4.76 24.47 35.13
CA LYS A 22 -4.52 25.74 35.82
C LYS A 22 -5.25 26.84 35.06
N PHE A 23 -6.25 27.43 35.71
CA PHE A 23 -6.82 28.74 35.36
C PHE A 23 -5.79 29.84 35.65
N CYS A 24 -5.63 30.78 34.71
CA CYS A 24 -5.03 32.09 34.97
C CYS A 24 -6.14 33.10 35.28
N GLU A 25 -6.31 33.48 36.55
CA GLU A 25 -7.06 34.68 36.92
C GLU A 25 -6.11 35.87 37.03
N LYS A 26 -6.50 37.00 36.42
CA LYS A 26 -5.85 38.30 36.60
C LYS A 26 -6.14 38.81 38.02
N SER A 27 -5.10 39.22 38.74
CA SER A 27 -5.25 40.05 39.93
C SER A 27 -4.60 41.42 39.72
N ASP A 28 -5.31 42.46 40.14
CA ASP A 28 -4.85 43.84 40.18
C ASP A 28 -3.81 44.01 41.30
N ARG A 29 -2.53 43.86 40.95
CA ARG A 29 -1.35 44.49 41.57
C ARG A 29 -0.13 44.01 40.79
N GLY A 30 0.49 44.93 40.03
CA GLY A 30 1.71 44.64 39.30
C GLY A 30 2.84 44.25 40.24
N ASP A 31 3.38 43.05 40.07
CA ASP A 31 4.80 42.87 39.73
C ASP A 31 5.10 41.46 39.20
N THR A 32 6.22 41.39 38.49
CA THR A 32 6.85 40.39 37.59
C THR A 32 6.80 38.89 37.89
N GLY A 33 6.75 38.07 36.81
CA GLY A 33 7.36 36.73 36.79
C GLY A 33 6.70 35.70 35.87
N CYS A 34 6.91 35.80 34.55
CA CYS A 34 6.67 34.68 33.62
C CYS A 34 8.02 34.06 33.26
N ASP A 35 8.37 32.94 33.89
CA ASP A 35 9.41 32.06 33.38
C ASP A 35 9.20 30.61 33.85
N GLU A 36 9.79 29.69 33.10
CA GLU A 36 9.77 28.22 33.19
C GLU A 36 8.72 27.46 32.35
N SER A 37 9.24 27.03 31.19
CA SER A 37 8.84 25.88 30.38
C SER A 37 8.35 24.65 31.18
N PRO A 38 7.41 23.84 30.65
CA PRO A 38 7.00 22.61 31.31
C PRO A 38 8.14 21.60 31.29
N LYS A 39 8.80 21.41 32.43
CA LYS A 39 9.68 20.26 32.67
C LYS A 39 8.81 19.00 32.65
N ASN A 40 9.00 18.17 31.63
CA ASN A 40 8.48 16.80 31.58
C ASN A 40 9.03 16.02 32.78
N HIS A 41 8.21 15.83 33.82
CA HIS A 41 8.50 14.89 34.88
C HIS A 41 8.25 13.46 34.39
N PHE A 42 9.17 12.93 33.60
CA PHE A 42 9.40 11.49 33.62
C PHE A 42 10.00 11.15 34.99
N ALA A 43 9.46 10.13 35.64
CA ALA A 43 10.08 9.56 36.84
C ALA A 43 11.49 9.07 36.45
N GLN A 44 12.50 9.90 36.75
CA GLN A 44 13.89 9.49 36.64
C GLN A 44 14.11 8.36 37.64
N ASP A 45 14.57 7.23 37.12
CA ASP A 45 14.98 6.06 37.90
C ASP A 45 16.05 6.51 38.93
N GLU A 46 15.73 6.54 40.22
CA GLU A 46 16.59 7.10 41.27
C GLU A 46 17.97 6.40 41.35
N ASN A 47 18.11 5.21 40.75
CA ASN A 47 19.38 4.48 40.62
C ASN A 47 20.35 5.06 39.56
N LEU A 48 19.90 5.87 38.60
CA LEU A 48 20.75 6.42 37.53
C LEU A 48 21.64 7.59 37.97
N LYS A 49 21.33 8.28 39.08
CA LYS A 49 22.21 9.33 39.64
C LYS A 49 23.56 8.81 40.12
N SER A 50 23.72 7.48 40.23
CA SER A 50 24.95 6.83 40.71
C SER A 50 25.85 6.26 39.59
N LEU A 51 25.40 6.30 38.33
CA LEU A 51 26.12 5.69 37.20
C LEU A 51 26.33 6.72 36.10
N ASP A 52 27.52 7.34 36.12
CA ASP A 52 27.95 8.30 35.11
C ASP A 52 28.28 7.58 33.80
N VAL A 53 27.29 7.48 32.91
CA VAL A 53 27.39 6.78 31.63
C VAL A 53 27.12 7.72 30.47
N LEU A 54 28.01 7.70 29.47
CA LEU A 54 27.86 8.46 28.23
C LEU A 54 27.65 7.51 27.05
N VAL A 55 26.65 7.81 26.22
CA VAL A 55 26.41 7.10 24.97
C VAL A 55 26.92 7.96 23.83
N PHE A 56 27.84 7.43 23.02
CA PHE A 56 28.38 8.11 21.85
C PHE A 56 28.01 7.38 20.57
N THR A 57 27.82 8.15 19.52
CA THR A 57 27.63 7.64 18.17
C THR A 57 28.23 8.58 17.13
N VAL A 58 28.37 8.13 15.89
CA VAL A 58 28.86 8.96 14.79
C VAL A 58 27.80 9.02 13.70
N ALA A 59 27.40 10.24 13.34
CA ALA A 59 26.50 10.48 12.23
C ALA A 59 26.84 11.84 11.60
N THR A 60 27.05 11.84 10.29
CA THR A 60 27.34 13.07 9.54
C THR A 60 26.07 13.80 9.14
N ASN A 61 25.00 13.06 8.80
CA ASN A 61 23.74 13.59 8.30
C ASN A 61 22.54 12.93 9.00
N GLU A 62 21.39 13.60 8.97
CA GLU A 62 20.12 13.09 9.53
C GLU A 62 19.38 12.19 8.54
N THR A 63 19.88 10.97 8.33
CA THR A 63 19.25 9.95 7.45
C THR A 63 18.03 9.30 8.10
N ASP A 64 17.21 8.58 7.33
CA ASP A 64 16.07 7.81 7.88
C ASP A 64 16.53 6.77 8.92
N GLY A 65 17.68 6.13 8.68
CA GLY A 65 18.33 5.22 9.63
C GLY A 65 18.74 5.91 10.93
N PHE A 66 19.29 7.13 10.85
CA PHE A 66 19.62 7.94 12.01
C PHE A 66 18.37 8.35 12.81
N GLN A 67 17.29 8.74 12.13
CA GLN A 67 16.04 9.08 12.80
C GLN A 67 15.44 7.86 13.52
N ARG A 68 15.51 6.67 12.91
CA ARG A 68 15.14 5.41 13.59
C ARG A 68 15.97 5.18 14.84
N TYR A 69 17.29 5.36 14.76
CA TYR A 69 18.20 5.24 15.91
C TYR A 69 17.81 6.18 17.06
N ILE A 70 17.69 7.48 16.78
CA ILE A 70 17.32 8.50 17.77
C ILE A 70 15.92 8.24 18.36
N ASN A 71 14.96 7.84 17.55
CA ASN A 71 13.62 7.51 18.04
C ASN A 71 13.65 6.30 18.98
N SER A 72 14.41 5.24 18.64
CA SER A 72 14.57 4.09 19.53
C SER A 72 15.29 4.45 20.84
N ALA A 73 16.33 5.29 20.78
CA ALA A 73 17.05 5.77 21.96
C ALA A 73 16.12 6.56 22.90
N ARG A 74 15.32 7.49 22.33
CA ARG A 74 14.36 8.31 23.08
C ARG A 74 13.30 7.47 23.79
N THR A 75 12.81 6.40 23.16
CA THR A 75 11.87 5.45 23.79
C THR A 75 12.37 4.91 25.12
N PHE A 76 13.70 4.76 25.27
CA PHE A 76 14.33 4.24 26.47
C PHE A 76 15.02 5.31 27.34
N GLY A 77 14.77 6.59 27.06
CA GLY A 77 15.39 7.72 27.79
C GLY A 77 16.90 7.80 27.60
N ILE A 78 17.41 7.32 26.47
CA ILE A 78 18.84 7.39 26.11
C ILE A 78 19.06 8.63 25.25
N GLU A 79 20.04 9.45 25.63
CA GLU A 79 20.44 10.67 24.90
C GLU A 79 21.88 10.51 24.38
N PRO A 80 22.06 10.04 23.13
CA PRO A 80 23.39 9.86 22.56
C PRO A 80 24.05 11.20 22.20
N VAL A 81 25.36 11.31 22.46
CA VAL A 81 26.22 12.37 21.94
C VAL A 81 26.62 12.01 20.52
N VAL A 82 26.17 12.83 19.57
CA VAL A 82 26.38 12.60 18.13
C VAL A 82 27.61 13.34 17.65
N LEU A 83 28.63 12.58 17.24
CA LEU A 83 29.90 13.11 16.72
C LEU A 83 29.87 13.25 15.20
N GLY A 84 30.56 14.26 14.67
CA GLY A 84 30.73 14.49 13.23
C GLY A 84 29.50 15.08 12.50
N LYS A 85 28.46 15.51 13.24
CA LYS A 85 27.22 16.06 12.66
C LYS A 85 27.51 17.31 11.82
N GLY A 86 27.08 17.29 10.56
CA GLY A 86 27.30 18.38 9.59
C GLY A 86 28.69 18.37 8.94
N GLU A 87 29.59 17.46 9.33
CA GLU A 87 30.89 17.31 8.71
C GLU A 87 30.86 16.31 7.54
N LYS A 88 31.75 16.52 6.56
CA LYS A 88 31.94 15.56 5.47
C LYS A 88 32.63 14.30 6.01
N TRP A 89 32.10 13.13 5.67
CA TRP A 89 32.69 11.84 6.03
C TRP A 89 34.13 11.70 5.54
N LYS A 90 35.06 11.40 6.46
CA LYS A 90 36.49 11.16 6.18
C LYS A 90 36.91 9.69 6.31
N GLY A 91 36.01 8.82 6.78
CA GLY A 91 36.29 7.42 7.12
C GLY A 91 36.46 6.46 5.94
N GLY A 92 36.98 6.91 4.80
CA GLY A 92 37.15 6.10 3.60
C GLY A 92 35.97 6.12 2.62
N GLN A 93 36.20 5.65 1.40
CA GLN A 93 35.20 5.62 0.33
C GLN A 93 34.42 4.31 0.35
N ASN A 94 33.10 4.41 0.54
CA ASN A 94 32.15 3.30 0.45
C ASN A 94 32.39 2.17 1.47
N ILE A 95 32.31 2.51 2.76
CA ILE A 95 32.37 1.59 3.92
C ILE A 95 31.32 0.47 3.92
N LYS A 96 30.34 0.51 2.99
CA LYS A 96 29.39 -0.59 2.78
C LYS A 96 30.04 -1.79 2.08
N LEU A 97 31.12 -1.58 1.33
CA LEU A 97 31.79 -2.60 0.53
C LEU A 97 33.24 -2.86 0.93
N TYR A 98 33.90 -1.88 1.53
CA TYR A 98 35.33 -1.92 1.82
C TYR A 98 35.64 -1.51 3.26
N ALA A 99 36.85 -1.88 3.68
CA ALA A 99 37.45 -1.49 4.95
C ALA A 99 37.54 0.04 5.11
N GLY A 100 37.31 0.54 6.32
CA GLY A 100 37.32 1.98 6.63
C GLY A 100 36.70 2.30 7.99
N GLY A 101 36.38 3.58 8.25
CA GLY A 101 35.70 4.00 9.46
C GLY A 101 36.61 4.49 10.60
N GLY A 102 37.94 4.52 10.42
CA GLY A 102 38.90 4.95 11.44
C GLY A 102 38.65 6.35 11.99
N TRP A 103 38.08 7.25 11.19
CA TRP A 103 37.66 8.57 11.65
C TRP A 103 36.68 8.53 12.84
N LYS A 104 35.85 7.48 12.97
CA LYS A 104 34.99 7.28 14.14
C LYS A 104 35.80 7.17 15.43
N ILE A 105 36.93 6.46 15.37
CA ILE A 105 37.87 6.29 16.49
C ILE A 105 38.50 7.64 16.84
N ASN A 106 38.96 8.39 15.83
CA ASN A 106 39.57 9.71 16.04
C ASN A 106 38.59 10.71 16.67
N LEU A 107 37.34 10.75 16.18
CA LEU A 107 36.27 11.57 16.78
C LEU A 107 35.98 11.17 18.23
N LEU A 108 35.85 9.87 18.50
CA LEU A 108 35.59 9.38 19.85
C LEU A 108 36.75 9.70 20.79
N LYS A 109 37.98 9.47 20.35
CA LYS A 109 39.21 9.78 21.10
C LYS A 109 39.27 11.24 21.50
N GLU A 110 38.96 12.16 20.58
CA GLU A 110 38.91 13.59 20.86
C GLU A 110 37.80 13.93 21.87
N ALA A 111 36.60 13.40 21.68
CA ALA A 111 35.45 13.68 22.53
C ALA A 111 35.65 13.22 23.99
N LEU A 112 36.45 12.18 24.20
CA LEU A 112 36.72 11.59 25.50
C LEU A 112 37.83 12.30 26.30
N LYS A 113 38.67 13.14 25.68
CA LYS A 113 39.78 13.85 26.36
C LYS A 113 39.33 14.63 27.60
N GLN A 114 38.15 15.27 27.52
CA GLN A 114 37.61 16.06 28.63
C GLN A 114 37.22 15.24 29.86
N TYR A 115 37.18 13.90 29.76
CA TYR A 115 36.78 12.99 30.83
C TYR A 115 37.93 12.12 31.35
N GLU A 116 39.16 12.29 30.85
CA GLU A 116 40.31 11.39 31.09
C GLU A 116 40.60 11.12 32.59
N ALA A 117 40.23 12.04 33.48
CA ALA A 117 40.42 11.91 34.92
C ALA A 117 39.34 11.11 35.66
N ASP A 118 38.29 10.61 34.98
CA ASP A 118 37.20 9.87 35.60
C ASP A 118 37.37 8.35 35.46
N ASP A 119 37.82 7.73 36.56
CA ASP A 119 38.11 6.30 36.62
C ASP A 119 36.85 5.40 36.61
N ASN A 120 35.66 5.96 36.87
CA ASN A 120 34.42 5.20 37.02
C ASN A 120 33.43 5.41 35.86
N LYS A 121 33.70 6.36 34.97
CA LYS A 121 32.82 6.67 33.83
C LYS A 121 32.73 5.49 32.87
N ILE A 122 31.52 5.16 32.46
CA ILE A 122 31.26 4.11 31.46
C ILE A 122 30.89 4.77 30.14
N ILE A 123 31.49 4.31 29.06
CA ILE A 123 31.21 4.78 27.70
C ILE A 123 30.57 3.63 26.93
N LEU A 124 29.40 3.89 26.34
CA LEU A 124 28.76 3.03 25.35
C LEU A 124 28.92 3.69 23.99
N PHE A 125 29.58 3.03 23.06
CA PHE A 125 29.65 3.45 21.67
C PHE A 125 28.75 2.57 20.82
N THR A 126 28.00 3.19 19.90
CA THR A 126 27.27 2.48 18.86
C THR A 126 27.43 3.18 17.51
N ASP A 127 27.38 2.43 16.42
CA ASP A 127 27.01 2.98 15.12
C ASP A 127 25.59 3.57 15.18
N ALA A 128 25.24 4.38 14.18
CA ALA A 128 23.98 5.12 14.17
C ALA A 128 22.98 4.59 13.13
N TYR A 129 23.35 4.60 11.85
CA TYR A 129 22.39 4.47 10.73
C TYR A 129 21.65 3.12 10.69
N ASP A 130 22.26 2.07 11.22
CA ASP A 130 21.79 0.69 11.23
C ASP A 130 21.77 0.11 12.66
N VAL A 131 21.51 0.94 13.66
CA VAL A 131 21.35 0.50 15.05
C VAL A 131 19.97 0.85 15.60
N ILE A 132 19.40 -0.04 16.42
CA ILE A 132 18.21 0.22 17.24
C ILE A 132 18.44 -0.21 18.69
N PHE A 133 17.93 0.58 19.64
CA PHE A 133 17.84 0.20 21.04
C PHE A 133 16.54 -0.57 21.31
N LEU A 134 16.65 -1.63 22.12
CA LEU A 134 15.54 -2.48 22.57
C LEU A 134 15.35 -2.48 24.09
N GLY A 135 16.19 -1.77 24.84
CA GLY A 135 16.10 -1.71 26.30
C GLY A 135 16.74 -0.47 26.92
N LYS A 136 16.51 -0.31 28.22
CA LYS A 136 16.99 0.83 29.00
C LYS A 136 18.49 0.77 29.23
N LEU A 137 19.11 1.96 29.35
CA LEU A 137 20.54 2.08 29.64
C LEU A 137 20.94 1.38 30.96
N SER A 138 20.08 1.43 31.99
CA SER A 138 20.30 0.73 33.26
C SER A 138 20.43 -0.79 33.08
N GLU A 139 19.62 -1.38 32.20
CA GLU A 139 19.67 -2.81 31.90
C GLU A 139 20.94 -3.19 31.13
N ILE A 140 21.33 -2.36 30.14
CA ILE A 140 22.59 -2.51 29.40
C ILE A 140 23.77 -2.51 30.38
N ILE A 141 23.82 -1.55 31.30
CA ILE A 141 24.90 -1.43 32.29
C ILE A 141 24.91 -2.64 33.24
N ASN A 142 23.74 -3.10 33.70
CA ASN A 142 23.65 -4.25 34.59
C ASN A 142 24.18 -5.52 33.93
N ARG A 143 23.79 -5.79 32.67
CA ARG A 143 24.30 -6.92 31.89
C ARG A 143 25.81 -6.77 31.62
N PHE A 144 26.29 -5.56 31.31
CA PHE A 144 27.71 -5.30 31.13
C PHE A 144 28.52 -5.63 32.39
N LYS A 145 28.09 -5.13 33.56
CA LYS A 145 28.76 -5.40 34.84
C LYS A 145 28.78 -6.89 35.18
N ALA A 146 27.71 -7.62 34.88
CA ALA A 146 27.61 -9.05 35.10
C ALA A 146 28.64 -9.87 34.29
N THR A 147 29.11 -9.35 33.15
CA THR A 147 30.17 -10.01 32.36
C THR A 147 31.54 -10.01 33.04
N GLY A 148 31.76 -9.10 34.00
CA GLY A 148 33.07 -8.86 34.62
C GLY A 148 34.14 -8.31 33.65
N ALA A 149 33.76 -7.92 32.44
CA ALA A 149 34.63 -7.24 31.49
C ALA A 149 34.92 -5.81 31.95
N LYS A 150 36.07 -5.27 31.54
CA LYS A 150 36.33 -3.83 31.62
C LYS A 150 35.96 -3.13 30.32
N VAL A 151 36.09 -3.85 29.20
CA VAL A 151 35.58 -3.44 27.89
C VAL A 151 34.94 -4.67 27.25
N LEU A 152 33.72 -4.49 26.73
CA LEU A 152 32.94 -5.52 26.06
C LEU A 152 32.58 -5.04 24.65
N PHE A 153 33.02 -5.78 23.64
CA PHE A 153 32.64 -5.55 22.25
C PHE A 153 31.50 -6.46 21.83
N GLY A 154 30.71 -6.04 20.85
CA GLY A 154 29.80 -6.93 20.13
C GLY A 154 30.57 -8.07 19.45
N ALA A 155 29.94 -9.24 19.36
CA ALA A 155 30.50 -10.39 18.66
C ALA A 155 29.72 -10.68 17.37
N GLU A 156 30.38 -11.23 16.35
CA GLU A 156 29.77 -11.61 15.08
C GLU A 156 30.30 -12.94 14.50
N PRO A 157 29.59 -13.55 13.53
CA PRO A 157 29.97 -14.84 12.95
C PRO A 157 31.20 -14.81 12.04
N TYR A 158 31.57 -13.65 11.50
CA TYR A 158 32.60 -13.53 10.47
C TYR A 158 33.84 -12.78 10.98
N CYS A 159 35.02 -13.31 10.67
CA CYS A 159 36.29 -12.62 10.92
C CYS A 159 36.56 -11.65 9.76
N TRP A 160 36.30 -10.37 9.97
CA TRP A 160 36.45 -9.31 8.98
C TRP A 160 37.29 -8.15 9.56
N PRO A 161 38.09 -7.43 8.76
CA PRO A 161 38.31 -7.61 7.32
C PRO A 161 39.33 -8.70 6.97
N ASN A 162 40.23 -9.07 7.88
CA ASN A 162 41.26 -10.07 7.64
C ASN A 162 40.86 -11.45 8.18
N VAL A 163 40.48 -12.35 7.28
CA VAL A 163 40.04 -13.72 7.62
C VAL A 163 41.16 -14.59 8.21
N ASP A 164 42.42 -14.30 7.92
CA ASP A 164 43.55 -15.11 8.40
C ASP A 164 43.74 -15.00 9.92
N LEU A 165 43.29 -13.88 10.50
CA LEU A 165 43.32 -13.63 11.93
C LEU A 165 42.36 -14.53 12.73
N ALA A 166 41.43 -15.23 12.06
CA ALA A 166 40.46 -16.10 12.71
C ALA A 166 41.12 -17.18 13.60
N LYS A 167 42.33 -17.63 13.24
CA LYS A 167 43.11 -18.63 13.98
C LYS A 167 43.68 -18.12 15.29
N GLU A 168 43.84 -16.79 15.42
CA GLU A 168 44.39 -16.13 16.60
C GLU A 168 43.32 -15.85 17.65
N TYR A 169 42.04 -15.82 17.24
CA TYR A 169 40.92 -15.67 18.16
C TYR A 169 40.83 -16.87 19.11
N PRO A 170 40.50 -16.66 20.40
CA PRO A 170 40.14 -17.75 21.31
C PRO A 170 39.00 -18.62 20.73
N GLU A 171 39.04 -19.91 21.01
CA GLU A 171 37.90 -20.80 20.75
C GLU A 171 36.75 -20.46 21.69
N VAL A 172 35.52 -20.57 21.18
CA VAL A 172 34.29 -20.22 21.92
C VAL A 172 33.33 -21.40 21.83
N GLU A 173 32.88 -21.91 22.98
CA GLU A 173 31.97 -23.06 23.03
C GLU A 173 30.57 -22.73 22.51
N LYS A 174 30.08 -21.53 22.81
CA LYS A 174 28.73 -21.08 22.48
C LYS A 174 28.72 -19.62 22.01
N GLY A 175 28.09 -19.39 20.86
CA GLY A 175 27.83 -18.06 20.34
C GLY A 175 28.78 -17.63 19.23
N GLN A 176 28.90 -16.33 19.03
CA GLN A 176 29.69 -15.68 18.00
C GLN A 176 31.14 -15.51 18.44
N ARG A 177 32.10 -15.66 17.52
CA ARG A 177 33.53 -15.75 17.87
C ARG A 177 34.31 -14.45 17.67
N PHE A 178 33.96 -13.65 16.68
CA PHE A 178 34.81 -12.56 16.20
C PHE A 178 34.31 -11.20 16.67
N LEU A 179 35.22 -10.23 16.79
CA LEU A 179 34.89 -8.88 17.25
C LEU A 179 34.15 -8.09 16.17
N ASN A 180 33.15 -7.30 16.56
CA ASN A 180 32.54 -6.26 15.75
C ASN A 180 32.72 -4.88 16.41
N SER A 181 33.18 -3.88 15.66
CA SER A 181 33.47 -2.53 16.20
C SER A 181 32.25 -1.62 16.28
N GLY A 182 31.14 -1.97 15.64
CA GLY A 182 29.95 -1.13 15.58
C GLY A 182 29.24 -0.97 16.93
N LEU A 183 29.54 -1.83 17.91
CA LEU A 183 28.94 -1.79 19.25
C LEU A 183 29.96 -2.16 20.31
N PHE A 184 30.20 -1.29 21.30
CA PHE A 184 31.01 -1.64 22.48
C PHE A 184 30.70 -0.78 23.69
N ILE A 185 30.95 -1.32 24.87
CA ILE A 185 30.80 -0.63 26.16
C ILE A 185 32.02 -0.89 27.04
N GLY A 186 32.48 0.10 27.78
CA GLY A 186 33.62 -0.08 28.67
C GLY A 186 33.82 1.05 29.66
N TYR A 187 34.66 0.79 30.66
CA TYR A 187 35.15 1.85 31.54
C TYR A 187 36.14 2.73 30.78
N LEU A 188 36.06 4.05 31.02
CA LEU A 188 36.84 5.04 30.29
C LEU A 188 38.35 4.79 30.35
N PRO A 189 38.99 4.45 31.49
CA PRO A 189 40.44 4.23 31.53
C PRO A 189 40.92 3.10 30.62
N GLU A 190 40.22 1.96 30.61
CA GLU A 190 40.57 0.84 29.74
C GLU A 190 40.25 1.13 28.27
N LEU A 191 39.13 1.81 27.97
CA LEU A 191 38.83 2.25 26.60
C LEU A 191 39.88 3.23 26.07
N TYR A 192 40.31 4.19 26.89
CA TYR A 192 41.29 5.18 26.47
C TYR A 192 42.65 4.55 26.15
N LYS A 193 43.05 3.50 26.90
CA LYS A 193 44.24 2.68 26.55
C LYS A 193 44.09 1.99 25.19
N ILE A 194 42.89 1.48 24.86
CA ILE A 194 42.61 0.88 23.55
C ILE A 194 42.68 1.94 22.45
N LEU A 195 42.05 3.09 22.62
CA LEU A 195 42.03 4.21 21.64
C LEU A 195 43.41 4.85 21.41
N ASN A 196 44.37 4.59 22.30
CA ASN A 196 45.76 5.08 22.20
C ASN A 196 46.78 3.95 21.96
N LYS A 197 46.34 2.72 21.63
CA LYS A 197 47.24 1.58 21.41
C LYS A 197 48.12 1.77 20.17
N ALA A 198 47.60 2.38 19.11
CA ALA A 198 48.34 2.72 17.90
C ALA A 198 47.79 4.01 17.26
N GLU A 199 48.58 4.62 16.39
CA GLU A 199 48.11 5.69 15.49
C GLU A 199 47.19 5.09 14.41
N LEU A 200 46.21 5.87 13.94
CA LEU A 200 45.19 5.45 12.98
C LEU A 200 44.82 6.61 12.06
N GLU A 201 44.93 6.40 10.75
CA GLU A 201 44.46 7.38 9.77
C GLU A 201 42.94 7.38 9.66
N ASP A 202 42.34 8.51 9.26
CA ASP A 202 40.88 8.62 9.20
C ASP A 202 40.24 7.54 8.31
N ASN A 203 40.90 7.13 7.23
CA ASN A 203 40.39 6.14 6.28
C ASN A 203 40.80 4.68 6.58
N ASP A 204 41.57 4.44 7.65
CA ASP A 204 41.88 3.08 8.09
C ASP A 204 40.63 2.36 8.62
N ASP A 205 40.74 1.05 8.82
CA ASP A 205 39.63 0.21 9.26
C ASP A 205 39.48 0.21 10.79
N ASP A 206 38.33 0.66 11.28
CA ASP A 206 38.05 0.70 12.71
C ASP A 206 37.96 -0.72 13.30
N GLN A 207 37.36 -1.67 12.58
CA GLN A 207 37.22 -3.05 13.03
C GLN A 207 38.55 -3.79 13.14
N LEU A 208 39.46 -3.61 12.17
CA LEU A 208 40.80 -4.17 12.20
C LEU A 208 41.61 -3.58 13.37
N TYR A 209 41.51 -2.27 13.61
CA TYR A 209 42.18 -1.62 14.74
C TYR A 209 41.81 -2.29 16.08
N TYR A 210 40.51 -2.44 16.34
CA TYR A 210 40.05 -3.09 17.57
C TYR A 210 40.36 -4.60 17.59
N THR A 211 40.30 -5.27 16.44
CA THR A 211 40.68 -6.69 16.32
C THR A 211 42.13 -6.92 16.72
N LEU A 212 43.06 -6.12 16.19
CA LEU A 212 44.49 -6.24 16.54
C LEU A 212 44.74 -5.95 18.03
N ALA A 213 43.99 -5.00 18.61
CA ALA A 213 44.03 -4.75 20.04
C ALA A 213 43.53 -5.95 20.88
N TYR A 214 42.47 -6.63 20.43
CA TYR A 214 41.90 -7.80 21.10
C TYR A 214 42.78 -9.07 20.97
N LEU A 215 43.45 -9.25 19.83
CA LEU A 215 44.28 -10.41 19.56
C LEU A 215 45.63 -10.40 20.30
N ASP A 216 46.11 -9.21 20.70
CA ASP A 216 47.21 -9.09 21.64
C ASP A 216 46.80 -9.64 23.01
N LYS A 217 47.20 -10.89 23.28
CA LYS A 217 46.82 -11.63 24.49
C LYS A 217 47.16 -10.89 25.79
N GLU A 218 48.37 -10.34 25.90
CA GLU A 218 48.79 -9.65 27.12
C GLU A 218 47.98 -8.38 27.34
N PHE A 219 47.74 -7.62 26.27
CA PHE A 219 46.92 -6.41 26.32
C PHE A 219 45.44 -6.71 26.61
N ARG A 220 44.88 -7.74 25.97
CA ARG A 220 43.50 -8.20 26.20
C ARG A 220 43.29 -8.64 27.64
N ASP A 221 44.18 -9.47 28.16
CA ASP A 221 44.05 -10.04 29.51
C ASP A 221 44.24 -8.94 30.59
N SER A 222 45.19 -8.01 30.40
CA SER A 222 45.44 -6.90 31.33
C SER A 222 44.32 -5.85 31.37
N ASN A 223 43.66 -5.59 30.23
CA ASN A 223 42.54 -4.66 30.13
C ASN A 223 41.17 -5.37 30.19
N LYS A 224 41.14 -6.68 30.51
CA LYS A 224 39.92 -7.51 30.61
C LYS A 224 38.93 -7.27 29.47
N ILE A 225 39.44 -7.25 28.24
CA ILE A 225 38.62 -7.07 27.03
C ILE A 225 37.92 -8.40 26.73
N LYS A 226 36.59 -8.36 26.55
CA LYS A 226 35.76 -9.51 26.20
C LYS A 226 34.88 -9.21 25.00
N LEU A 227 34.32 -10.26 24.39
CA LEU A 227 33.28 -10.15 23.38
C LEU A 227 31.95 -10.69 23.93
N ASP A 228 30.85 -10.08 23.51
CA ASP A 228 29.49 -10.53 23.83
C ASP A 228 29.08 -11.72 22.96
N HIS A 229 29.73 -12.87 23.20
CA HIS A 229 29.60 -14.07 22.39
C HIS A 229 28.15 -14.54 22.24
N THR A 230 27.34 -14.44 23.30
CA THR A 230 25.96 -14.95 23.32
C THR A 230 24.92 -13.90 22.93
N SER A 231 25.32 -12.69 22.56
CA SER A 231 24.41 -11.58 22.25
C SER A 231 23.46 -11.27 23.41
N GLU A 232 24.00 -11.16 24.62
CA GLU A 232 23.25 -10.75 25.81
C GLU A 232 22.91 -9.26 25.80
N ILE A 233 23.75 -8.44 25.16
CA ILE A 233 23.56 -7.00 25.02
C ILE A 233 23.49 -6.64 23.54
N PHE A 234 24.48 -7.09 22.76
CA PHE A 234 24.71 -6.67 21.39
C PHE A 234 24.36 -7.79 20.40
N GLN A 235 23.43 -7.50 19.49
CA GLN A 235 23.07 -8.41 18.40
C GLN A 235 23.47 -7.83 17.06
N ASN A 236 24.53 -8.38 16.46
CA ASN A 236 24.86 -8.16 15.05
C ASN A 236 24.04 -9.11 14.18
N ILE A 237 23.31 -8.60 13.18
CA ILE A 237 22.37 -9.41 12.39
C ILE A 237 23.08 -10.18 11.27
N PHE A 238 24.17 -9.64 10.70
CA PHE A 238 24.80 -10.27 9.53
C PHE A 238 25.35 -11.66 9.87
N GLY A 239 24.89 -12.68 9.14
CA GLY A 239 25.18 -14.09 9.40
C GLY A 239 24.40 -14.73 10.57
N ALA A 240 23.56 -13.96 11.28
CA ALA A 240 22.73 -14.42 12.40
C ALA A 240 21.23 -14.16 12.21
N ALA A 241 20.79 -13.63 11.05
CA ALA A 241 19.39 -13.25 10.80
C ALA A 241 18.39 -14.39 11.03
N ASN A 242 18.76 -15.64 10.70
CA ASN A 242 17.90 -16.82 10.89
C ASN A 242 17.79 -17.25 12.36
N ASP A 243 18.67 -16.76 13.23
CA ASP A 243 18.64 -17.03 14.66
C ASP A 243 17.73 -16.04 15.41
N LEU A 244 17.07 -15.11 14.71
CA LEU A 244 16.27 -14.04 15.30
C LEU A 244 14.78 -14.26 15.12
N GLU A 245 14.05 -14.09 16.22
CA GLU A 245 12.60 -14.18 16.25
C GLU A 245 11.99 -13.01 17.03
N ILE A 246 10.91 -12.43 16.49
CA ILE A 246 10.07 -11.51 17.23
C ILE A 246 9.10 -12.33 18.07
N VAL A 247 9.25 -12.27 19.39
CA VAL A 247 8.37 -12.97 20.33
C VAL A 247 7.32 -11.99 20.84
N THR A 248 6.06 -12.43 20.84
CA THR A 248 4.93 -11.68 21.39
C THR A 248 4.75 -12.03 22.86
N ILE A 249 4.77 -11.03 23.74
CA ILE A 249 4.40 -11.18 25.15
C ILE A 249 3.00 -10.60 25.35
N ASN A 250 2.07 -11.45 25.77
CA ASN A 250 0.75 -11.07 26.23
C ASN A 250 0.77 -10.99 27.75
N ASP A 251 0.82 -9.78 28.29
CA ASP A 251 0.59 -9.54 29.71
C ASP A 251 -0.92 -9.42 29.94
N LYS A 252 -1.44 -10.16 30.93
CA LYS A 252 -2.87 -10.14 31.27
C LYS A 252 -3.33 -8.80 31.81
N ASP A 253 -2.40 -8.03 32.39
CA ASP A 253 -2.67 -6.75 33.03
C ASP A 253 -2.34 -5.56 32.10
N ALA A 254 -1.76 -5.81 30.92
CA ALA A 254 -1.46 -4.78 29.93
C ALA A 254 -2.58 -4.64 28.90
N ALA A 255 -2.78 -3.40 28.42
CA ALA A 255 -3.81 -3.10 27.41
C ALA A 255 -3.48 -3.64 26.00
N ALA A 256 -2.21 -3.90 25.71
CA ALA A 256 -1.74 -4.38 24.41
C ALA A 256 -0.54 -5.32 24.58
N GLU A 257 -0.33 -6.19 23.60
CA GLU A 257 0.82 -7.07 23.59
C GLU A 257 2.13 -6.30 23.34
N THR A 258 3.22 -6.87 23.82
CA THR A 258 4.57 -6.31 23.63
C THR A 258 5.42 -7.22 22.76
N TYR A 259 6.36 -6.64 22.03
CA TYR A 259 7.26 -7.35 21.13
C TYR A 259 8.68 -7.27 21.65
N LEU A 260 9.35 -8.42 21.69
CA LEU A 260 10.78 -8.51 22.00
C LEU A 260 11.51 -9.29 20.92
N LEU A 261 12.80 -8.98 20.74
CA LEU A 261 13.68 -9.78 19.92
C LEU A 261 14.32 -10.88 20.76
N LYS A 262 14.28 -12.11 20.26
CA LYS A 262 14.95 -13.24 20.86
C LYS A 262 15.99 -13.80 19.90
N ASN A 263 17.20 -14.02 20.38
CA ASN A 263 18.16 -14.89 19.70
C ASN A 263 17.85 -16.34 20.11
N THR A 264 17.33 -17.14 19.18
CA THR A 264 16.88 -18.51 19.44
C THR A 264 18.05 -19.48 19.62
N LYS A 265 19.20 -19.20 19.00
CA LYS A 265 20.42 -20.02 19.12
C LYS A 265 21.08 -19.89 20.49
N THR A 266 21.14 -18.68 21.04
CA THR A 266 21.76 -18.44 22.36
C THR A 266 20.74 -18.40 23.49
N ASN A 267 19.45 -18.26 23.16
CA ASN A 267 18.32 -18.07 24.08
C ASN A 267 18.41 -16.76 24.89
N THR A 268 18.90 -15.70 24.27
CA THR A 268 19.09 -14.37 24.88
C THR A 268 18.11 -13.34 24.30
N GLN A 269 17.99 -12.21 24.98
CA GLN A 269 17.16 -11.07 24.58
C GLN A 269 18.04 -9.83 24.43
N PRO A 270 18.63 -9.57 23.26
CA PRO A 270 19.57 -8.47 23.08
C PRO A 270 18.91 -7.10 23.31
N LEU A 271 19.71 -6.13 23.76
CA LEU A 271 19.25 -4.78 24.10
C LEU A 271 19.63 -3.73 23.07
N VAL A 272 20.61 -4.03 22.20
CA VAL A 272 21.01 -3.19 21.08
C VAL A 272 21.21 -4.09 19.86
N VAL A 273 20.58 -3.73 18.74
CA VAL A 273 20.60 -4.53 17.52
C VAL A 273 21.25 -3.71 16.41
N HIS A 274 22.17 -4.35 15.70
CA HIS A 274 22.97 -3.75 14.65
C HIS A 274 22.78 -4.52 13.34
N GLY A 275 22.22 -3.84 12.34
CA GLY A 275 22.00 -4.33 10.99
C GLY A 275 23.24 -4.23 10.11
N ASN A 276 24.37 -4.69 10.64
CA ASN A 276 25.69 -4.61 10.00
C ASN A 276 25.73 -5.29 8.62
N GLY A 277 26.70 -4.90 7.79
CA GLY A 277 26.90 -5.50 6.47
C GLY A 277 25.65 -5.48 5.60
N PHE A 278 25.26 -6.63 5.05
CA PHE A 278 24.11 -6.76 4.13
C PHE A 278 22.77 -7.01 4.84
N SER A 279 22.67 -6.75 6.16
CA SER A 279 21.47 -7.08 6.96
C SER A 279 20.53 -5.90 7.24
N LYS A 280 20.76 -4.74 6.59
CA LYS A 280 19.92 -3.54 6.72
C LYS A 280 18.44 -3.77 6.43
N LEU A 281 18.11 -4.61 5.44
CA LEU A 281 16.71 -4.92 5.12
C LEU A 281 16.04 -5.76 6.22
N THR A 282 16.78 -6.69 6.82
CA THR A 282 16.30 -7.44 7.98
C THR A 282 16.06 -6.50 9.15
N LEU A 283 16.96 -5.54 9.40
CA LEU A 283 16.75 -4.51 10.43
C LEU A 283 15.53 -3.64 10.13
N ASN A 284 15.30 -3.26 8.87
CA ASN A 284 14.10 -2.51 8.46
C ASN A 284 12.82 -3.29 8.80
N TYR A 285 12.78 -4.58 8.47
CA TYR A 285 11.67 -5.46 8.85
C TYR A 285 11.46 -5.52 10.36
N LEU A 286 12.52 -5.77 11.13
CA LEU A 286 12.45 -5.83 12.60
C LEU A 286 11.95 -4.51 13.19
N SER A 287 12.38 -3.38 12.62
CA SER A 287 12.00 -2.04 13.09
C SER A 287 10.54 -1.66 12.84
N ASN A 288 9.79 -2.44 12.05
CA ASN A 288 8.35 -2.27 11.93
C ASN A 288 7.60 -2.72 13.20
N TYR A 289 8.26 -3.49 14.07
CA TYR A 289 7.68 -4.04 15.31
C TYR A 289 8.48 -3.65 16.56
N LEU A 290 9.77 -3.34 16.40
CA LEU A 290 10.71 -3.12 17.49
C LEU A 290 11.28 -1.68 17.49
N PRO A 291 11.52 -1.07 18.66
CA PRO A 291 11.24 -1.61 20.00
C PRO A 291 9.74 -1.74 20.29
N SER A 292 9.38 -2.42 21.38
CA SER A 292 7.97 -2.58 21.72
C SER A 292 7.25 -1.23 21.78
N GLY A 293 6.03 -1.19 21.24
CA GLY A 293 5.24 0.02 21.16
C GLY A 293 5.31 0.73 19.80
N VAL A 294 6.00 0.17 18.80
CA VAL A 294 5.92 0.65 17.41
C VAL A 294 4.60 0.22 16.75
N TRP A 295 4.21 -1.04 16.95
CA TRP A 295 2.98 -1.63 16.44
C TRP A 295 2.42 -2.61 17.48
N ASN A 296 1.09 -2.70 17.59
CA ASN A 296 0.38 -3.73 18.35
C ASN A 296 -1.02 -4.01 17.76
N SER A 297 -1.65 -5.10 18.17
CA SER A 297 -2.91 -5.61 17.65
C SER A 297 -4.13 -4.79 18.09
N TYR A 298 -3.99 -4.00 19.16
CA TYR A 298 -5.06 -3.19 19.73
C TYR A 298 -5.16 -1.80 19.06
N GLU A 299 -4.05 -1.06 19.00
CA GLU A 299 -3.96 0.29 18.44
C GLU A 299 -3.50 0.31 16.96
N GLY A 300 -3.03 -0.83 16.44
CA GLY A 300 -2.36 -0.89 15.14
C GLY A 300 -0.97 -0.28 15.20
N CYS A 301 -0.63 0.54 14.20
CA CYS A 301 0.65 1.25 14.22
C CYS A 301 0.58 2.46 15.16
N VAL A 302 1.32 2.39 16.25
CA VAL A 302 1.45 3.50 17.23
C VAL A 302 2.43 4.53 16.68
N ALA A 303 3.55 4.05 16.11
CA ALA A 303 4.61 4.91 15.62
C ALA A 303 4.22 5.75 14.39
N CYS A 304 3.18 5.36 13.63
CA CYS A 304 2.75 6.14 12.48
C CYS A 304 2.21 7.52 12.88
N LYS A 305 1.67 7.67 14.10
CA LYS A 305 1.15 8.94 14.64
C LYS A 305 2.25 9.97 14.89
N HIS A 306 3.50 9.53 15.02
CA HIS A 306 4.62 10.43 15.27
C HIS A 306 5.02 11.19 14.01
N GLY A 307 5.08 12.52 14.14
CA GLY A 307 5.48 13.41 13.06
C GLY A 307 4.42 13.63 11.98
N GLU A 308 3.18 13.14 12.18
CA GLU A 308 2.07 13.42 11.27
C GLU A 308 1.78 14.92 11.23
N ILE A 309 1.52 15.41 10.01
CA ILE A 309 1.03 16.76 9.81
C ILE A 309 -0.49 16.71 9.70
N ASN A 310 -1.17 17.74 10.20
CA ASN A 310 -2.62 17.86 10.08
C ASN A 310 -2.92 18.97 9.08
N LEU A 311 -3.33 18.61 7.86
CA LEU A 311 -3.61 19.58 6.81
C LEU A 311 -4.87 20.42 7.09
N GLU A 312 -5.77 19.94 7.95
CA GLU A 312 -6.98 20.67 8.35
C GLU A 312 -6.67 21.87 9.26
N LYS A 313 -5.51 21.85 9.94
CA LYS A 313 -5.01 22.97 10.75
C LYS A 313 -4.26 24.02 9.92
N ILE A 314 -4.05 23.78 8.62
CA ILE A 314 -3.28 24.63 7.72
C ILE A 314 -4.22 25.18 6.64
N PRO A 315 -4.16 26.49 6.30
CA PRO A 315 -4.97 27.04 5.22
C PRO A 315 -4.78 26.28 3.90
N ARG A 316 -5.90 25.98 3.22
CA ARG A 316 -5.89 25.21 1.97
C ARG A 316 -5.01 25.83 0.86
N ALA A 317 -4.90 27.15 0.84
CA ALA A 317 -4.04 27.89 -0.10
C ALA A 317 -2.53 27.66 0.12
N THR A 318 -2.13 27.21 1.31
CA THR A 318 -0.73 26.95 1.68
C THR A 318 -0.39 25.46 1.74
N TRP A 319 -1.31 24.58 1.35
CA TRP A 319 -1.04 23.15 1.23
C TRP A 319 0.09 22.88 0.22
N PRO A 320 0.95 21.87 0.40
CA PRO A 320 2.09 21.62 -0.49
C PRO A 320 1.78 21.63 -2.00
N VAL A 321 2.67 22.13 -2.84
CA VAL A 321 2.52 21.97 -4.30
C VAL A 321 2.91 20.56 -4.71
N VAL A 322 2.02 19.86 -5.39
CA VAL A 322 2.23 18.47 -5.82
C VAL A 322 2.50 18.42 -7.32
N HIS A 323 3.52 17.68 -7.74
CA HIS A 323 3.70 17.26 -9.13
C HIS A 323 3.14 15.84 -9.29
N MET A 324 1.93 15.73 -9.83
CA MET A 324 1.25 14.46 -10.07
C MET A 324 1.57 13.94 -11.46
N SER A 325 2.27 12.81 -11.52
CA SER A 325 2.67 12.14 -12.76
C SER A 325 1.84 10.89 -12.98
N LEU A 326 1.04 10.88 -14.04
CA LEU A 326 0.22 9.74 -14.46
C LEU A 326 0.94 8.97 -15.58
N PHE A 327 1.10 7.66 -15.41
CA PHE A 327 1.80 6.78 -16.36
C PHE A 327 0.85 5.73 -16.94
N ILE A 328 0.67 5.74 -18.26
CA ILE A 328 -0.19 4.82 -19.00
C ILE A 328 0.69 3.98 -19.91
N GLU A 329 1.31 2.97 -19.29
CA GLU A 329 2.34 2.13 -19.93
C GLU A 329 1.79 0.82 -20.51
N VAL A 330 0.53 0.51 -20.20
CA VAL A 330 -0.18 -0.70 -20.65
C VAL A 330 -1.61 -0.37 -21.05
N ASN A 331 -2.22 -1.20 -21.90
CA ASN A 331 -3.65 -1.05 -22.18
C ASN A 331 -4.45 -1.43 -20.93
N THR A 332 -4.75 -0.46 -20.08
CA THR A 332 -5.50 -0.66 -18.83
C THR A 332 -7.01 -0.70 -19.09
N PRO A 333 -7.72 -1.74 -18.63
CA PRO A 333 -9.18 -1.73 -18.49
C PRO A 333 -9.70 -0.54 -17.68
N PHE A 334 -10.91 -0.08 -17.99
CA PHE A 334 -11.62 0.93 -17.17
C PHE A 334 -10.84 2.25 -16.96
N ILE A 335 -10.05 2.67 -17.96
CA ILE A 335 -9.21 3.87 -17.88
C ILE A 335 -9.99 5.16 -17.57
N GLU A 336 -11.26 5.25 -17.99
CA GLU A 336 -12.12 6.38 -17.64
C GLU A 336 -12.41 6.43 -16.13
N GLY A 337 -12.54 5.27 -15.50
CA GLY A 337 -12.69 5.12 -14.05
C GLY A 337 -11.42 5.57 -13.32
N PHE A 338 -10.24 5.22 -13.84
CA PHE A 338 -8.96 5.74 -13.35
C PHE A 338 -8.94 7.29 -13.35
N PHE A 339 -9.20 7.91 -14.51
CA PHE A 339 -9.22 9.37 -14.61
C PHE A 339 -10.26 10.04 -13.72
N SER A 340 -11.45 9.43 -13.60
CA SER A 340 -12.49 9.92 -12.69
C SER A 340 -12.00 9.91 -11.24
N LYS A 341 -11.34 8.83 -10.80
CA LYS A 341 -10.79 8.70 -9.44
C LYS A 341 -9.66 9.70 -9.19
N ILE A 342 -8.77 9.92 -10.17
CA ILE A 342 -7.73 10.96 -10.09
C ILE A 342 -8.34 12.35 -9.92
N TYR A 343 -9.35 12.70 -10.70
CA TYR A 343 -10.03 14.00 -10.59
C TYR A 343 -10.76 14.16 -9.24
N GLN A 344 -11.36 13.08 -8.72
CA GLN A 344 -12.08 13.06 -7.46
C GLN A 344 -11.18 13.12 -6.22
N LEU A 345 -9.85 13.02 -6.36
CA LEU A 345 -8.94 13.18 -5.22
C LEU A 345 -9.18 14.52 -4.52
N GLU A 346 -9.44 14.49 -3.22
CA GLU A 346 -9.76 15.63 -2.36
C GLU A 346 -8.51 16.46 -2.05
N TYR A 347 -8.04 17.15 -3.09
CA TYR A 347 -6.91 18.08 -3.07
C TYR A 347 -7.18 19.23 -4.06
N PRO A 348 -6.78 20.48 -3.77
CA PRO A 348 -6.96 21.59 -4.69
C PRO A 348 -6.17 21.38 -6.00
N LYS A 349 -6.87 21.45 -7.14
CA LYS A 349 -6.30 21.18 -8.47
C LYS A 349 -5.31 22.27 -8.86
N GLU A 350 -5.57 23.50 -8.41
CA GLU A 350 -4.69 24.65 -8.52
C GLU A 350 -3.39 24.52 -7.70
N ARG A 351 -3.22 23.45 -6.90
CA ARG A 351 -1.97 23.10 -6.21
C ARG A 351 -1.28 21.88 -6.84
N ILE A 352 -1.76 21.39 -7.99
CA ILE A 352 -1.23 20.20 -8.66
C ILE A 352 -0.71 20.57 -10.05
N HIS A 353 0.59 20.35 -10.30
CA HIS A 353 1.13 20.21 -11.65
C HIS A 353 0.83 18.80 -12.15
N LEU A 354 0.11 18.70 -13.27
CA LEU A 354 -0.26 17.44 -13.87
C LEU A 354 0.69 17.09 -15.02
N PHE A 355 1.30 15.92 -14.94
CA PHE A 355 2.12 15.33 -15.98
C PHE A 355 1.48 14.02 -16.41
N ILE A 356 1.29 13.79 -17.71
CA ILE A 356 0.71 12.56 -18.24
C ILE A 356 1.67 12.01 -19.29
N HIS A 357 2.14 10.77 -19.08
CA HIS A 357 2.82 9.99 -20.10
C HIS A 357 1.91 8.86 -20.56
N ASN A 358 1.64 8.81 -21.86
CA ASN A 358 0.87 7.74 -22.46
C ASN A 358 1.67 7.09 -23.58
N THR A 359 1.99 5.80 -23.45
CA THR A 359 2.61 5.02 -24.53
C THR A 359 1.57 4.27 -25.37
N MET A 360 0.32 4.19 -24.89
CA MET A 360 -0.74 3.41 -25.49
C MET A 360 -1.62 4.23 -26.45
N LYS A 361 -1.49 3.97 -27.75
CA LYS A 361 -2.30 4.63 -28.80
C LYS A 361 -3.81 4.48 -28.59
N TYR A 362 -4.25 3.33 -28.10
CA TYR A 362 -5.65 3.08 -27.78
C TYR A 362 -6.20 4.08 -26.76
N HIS A 363 -5.36 4.49 -25.80
CA HIS A 363 -5.76 5.40 -24.72
C HIS A 363 -5.61 6.88 -25.05
N SER A 364 -5.11 7.25 -26.23
CA SER A 364 -4.97 8.66 -26.64
C SER A 364 -6.29 9.43 -26.63
N VAL A 365 -7.40 8.78 -27.00
CA VAL A 365 -8.74 9.41 -26.97
C VAL A 365 -9.19 9.67 -25.52
N HIS A 366 -8.95 8.71 -24.62
CA HIS A 366 -9.31 8.85 -23.21
C HIS A 366 -8.51 9.96 -22.52
N VAL A 367 -7.20 10.02 -22.77
CA VAL A 367 -6.30 11.07 -22.26
C VAL A 367 -6.77 12.43 -22.77
N LYS A 368 -7.04 12.56 -24.08
CA LYS A 368 -7.51 13.80 -24.69
C LYS A 368 -8.84 14.27 -24.06
N ASN A 369 -9.81 13.38 -23.90
CA ASN A 369 -11.10 13.72 -23.29
C ASN A 369 -10.93 14.21 -21.84
N PHE A 370 -10.01 13.60 -21.08
CA PHE A 370 -9.70 14.02 -19.72
C PHE A 370 -9.02 15.39 -19.68
N THR A 371 -7.99 15.60 -20.50
CA THR A 371 -7.21 16.85 -20.51
C THR A 371 -8.00 18.03 -21.05
N GLU A 372 -8.84 17.85 -22.08
CA GLU A 372 -9.72 18.90 -22.59
C GLU A 372 -10.79 19.30 -21.56
N LYS A 373 -11.29 18.34 -20.78
CA LYS A 373 -12.35 18.59 -19.81
C LYS A 373 -11.85 19.21 -18.51
N PHE A 374 -10.73 18.72 -17.97
CA PHE A 374 -10.27 19.06 -16.62
C PHE A 374 -8.88 19.69 -16.57
N GLY A 375 -8.11 19.63 -17.65
CA GLY A 375 -6.70 20.04 -17.66
C GLY A 375 -6.46 21.50 -17.27
N SER A 376 -7.41 22.39 -17.55
CA SER A 376 -7.32 23.83 -17.19
C SER A 376 -7.53 24.13 -15.70
N GLU A 377 -8.08 23.18 -14.93
CA GLU A 377 -8.25 23.33 -13.48
C GLU A 377 -6.94 23.08 -12.71
N TYR A 378 -6.02 22.33 -13.31
CA TYR A 378 -4.72 22.03 -12.74
C TYR A 378 -3.76 23.22 -12.89
N LEU A 379 -2.80 23.34 -11.96
CA LEU A 379 -1.83 24.43 -11.95
C LEU A 379 -1.00 24.50 -13.24
N SER A 380 -0.69 23.34 -13.82
CA SER A 380 -0.23 23.23 -15.21
C SER A 380 -0.44 21.81 -15.72
N LEU A 381 -0.46 21.63 -17.03
CA LEU A 381 -0.51 20.33 -17.69
C LEU A 381 0.70 20.14 -18.62
N LYS A 382 1.35 18.98 -18.55
CA LYS A 382 2.22 18.47 -19.61
C LYS A 382 1.79 17.07 -20.01
N GLU A 383 1.72 16.83 -21.31
CA GLU A 383 1.39 15.54 -21.91
C GLU A 383 2.56 15.08 -22.77
N ILE A 384 2.92 13.79 -22.69
CA ILE A 384 3.80 13.10 -23.64
C ILE A 384 2.97 11.98 -24.27
N LYS A 385 2.92 12.00 -25.59
CA LYS A 385 2.01 11.17 -26.39
C LYS A 385 2.72 9.93 -26.92
N PRO A 386 1.97 8.90 -27.35
CA PRO A 386 2.56 7.72 -27.96
C PRO A 386 3.42 8.03 -29.19
N GLU A 387 3.10 9.10 -29.92
CA GLU A 387 3.84 9.54 -31.11
C GLU A 387 5.23 10.10 -30.79
N ASP A 388 5.46 10.55 -29.55
CA ASP A 388 6.75 11.08 -29.10
C ASP A 388 7.79 9.96 -28.88
N GLY A 389 7.35 8.69 -28.82
CA GLY A 389 8.23 7.52 -28.74
C GLY A 389 9.12 7.45 -27.51
N SER A 390 8.74 8.14 -26.42
CA SER A 390 9.51 8.15 -25.18
C SER A 390 9.32 6.83 -24.42
N PRO A 391 10.39 6.14 -24.03
CA PRO A 391 10.26 4.95 -23.18
C PRO A 391 9.90 5.34 -21.75
N GLU A 392 9.20 4.44 -21.04
CA GLU A 392 8.71 4.64 -19.67
C GLU A 392 9.77 5.23 -18.73
N TRP A 393 10.94 4.61 -18.62
CA TRP A 393 12.01 5.05 -17.71
C TRP A 393 12.44 6.50 -17.99
N SER A 394 12.47 6.92 -19.26
CA SER A 394 12.86 8.26 -19.66
C SER A 394 11.78 9.28 -19.26
N ALA A 395 10.50 8.92 -19.44
CA ALA A 395 9.39 9.74 -19.02
C ALA A 395 9.32 9.89 -17.50
N ARG A 396 9.57 8.81 -16.75
CA ARG A 396 9.64 8.84 -15.28
C ARG A 396 10.79 9.73 -14.79
N ASP A 397 12.01 9.57 -15.32
CA ASP A 397 13.16 10.45 -15.00
C ASP A 397 12.91 11.92 -15.35
N LEU A 398 12.29 12.17 -16.51
CA LEU A 398 11.89 13.52 -16.92
C LEU A 398 10.89 14.12 -15.93
N SER A 399 9.94 13.34 -15.45
CA SER A 399 8.93 13.82 -14.50
C SER A 399 9.53 14.20 -13.14
N LEU A 400 10.58 13.52 -12.67
CA LEU A 400 11.36 13.95 -11.49
C LEU A 400 12.03 15.30 -11.73
N SER A 401 12.67 15.46 -12.89
CA SER A 401 13.32 16.71 -13.30
C SER A 401 12.32 17.86 -13.43
N GLN A 402 11.10 17.57 -13.90
CA GLN A 402 10.02 18.55 -14.00
C GLN A 402 9.52 19.00 -12.63
N CYS A 403 9.40 18.09 -11.66
CA CYS A 403 9.06 18.42 -10.29
C CYS A 403 10.02 19.49 -9.75
N LEU A 404 11.34 19.28 -9.91
CA LEU A 404 12.36 20.24 -9.52
C LEU A 404 12.25 21.57 -10.27
N ALA A 405 12.10 21.53 -11.60
CA ALA A 405 11.97 22.73 -12.43
C ALA A 405 10.70 23.55 -12.09
N LYS A 406 9.66 22.92 -11.55
CA LYS A 406 8.41 23.55 -11.12
C LYS A 406 8.40 23.95 -9.65
N ASN A 407 9.49 23.75 -8.91
CA ASN A 407 9.57 23.98 -7.47
C ASN A 407 8.46 23.26 -6.69
N CYS A 408 8.17 22.01 -7.06
CA CYS A 408 7.23 21.17 -6.30
C CYS A 408 7.73 20.95 -4.86
N ASP A 409 6.79 20.73 -3.94
CA ASP A 409 7.07 20.25 -2.59
C ASP A 409 7.03 18.72 -2.53
N LEU A 410 6.19 18.11 -3.37
CA LEU A 410 5.94 16.68 -3.40
C LEU A 410 5.82 16.16 -4.85
N TYR A 411 6.31 14.96 -5.09
CA TYR A 411 6.15 14.22 -6.33
C TYR A 411 5.22 13.02 -6.10
N PHE A 412 4.15 12.89 -6.87
CA PHE A 412 3.19 11.79 -6.76
C PHE A 412 3.10 11.03 -8.09
N ALA A 413 3.68 9.83 -8.15
CA ALA A 413 3.56 8.95 -9.29
C ALA A 413 2.34 8.06 -9.15
N VAL A 414 1.54 7.93 -10.21
CA VAL A 414 0.38 7.02 -10.27
C VAL A 414 0.32 6.36 -11.65
N ASP A 415 0.39 5.04 -11.67
CA ASP A 415 0.24 4.25 -12.89
C ASP A 415 -1.24 3.99 -13.16
N SER A 416 -1.62 3.83 -14.42
CA SER A 416 -3.01 3.62 -14.84
C SER A 416 -3.67 2.39 -14.21
N THR A 417 -2.89 1.42 -13.73
CA THR A 417 -3.39 0.23 -13.03
C THR A 417 -3.79 0.50 -11.57
N ALA A 418 -3.36 1.62 -10.98
CA ALA A 418 -3.64 2.00 -9.60
C ALA A 418 -4.95 2.79 -9.49
N HIS A 419 -6.04 2.09 -9.19
CA HIS A 419 -7.36 2.71 -8.99
C HIS A 419 -7.50 3.17 -7.53
N LEU A 420 -7.39 4.48 -7.31
CA LEU A 420 -7.48 5.10 -5.98
C LEU A 420 -8.95 5.32 -5.58
N ASP A 421 -9.58 4.30 -5.01
CA ASP A 421 -10.99 4.34 -4.60
C ASP A 421 -11.27 5.35 -3.49
N ASN A 422 -10.29 5.60 -2.63
CA ASN A 422 -10.41 6.56 -1.55
C ASN A 422 -10.04 7.97 -2.03
N PRO A 423 -11.00 8.92 -2.08
CA PRO A 423 -10.73 10.26 -2.59
C PRO A 423 -9.73 11.03 -1.71
N PHE A 424 -9.54 10.64 -0.44
CA PHE A 424 -8.58 11.28 0.46
C PHE A 424 -7.15 10.74 0.34
N THR A 425 -6.87 9.82 -0.60
CA THR A 425 -5.56 9.15 -0.72
C THR A 425 -4.38 10.12 -0.68
N LEU A 426 -4.37 11.14 -1.55
CA LEU A 426 -3.25 12.10 -1.60
C LEU A 426 -3.10 12.86 -0.29
N LYS A 427 -4.21 13.35 0.30
CA LYS A 427 -4.20 14.05 1.60
C LYS A 427 -3.60 13.15 2.68
N LEU A 428 -4.07 11.91 2.80
CA LEU A 428 -3.61 10.96 3.79
C LEU A 428 -2.14 10.60 3.62
N LEU A 429 -1.63 10.45 2.39
CA LEU A 429 -0.20 10.18 2.18
C LEU A 429 0.68 11.38 2.59
N ILE A 430 0.20 12.60 2.35
CA ILE A 430 0.88 13.84 2.76
C ILE A 430 0.93 13.96 4.28
N GLU A 431 -0.20 13.69 4.95
CA GLU A 431 -0.32 13.77 6.41
C GLU A 431 0.64 12.83 7.14
N GLN A 432 1.05 11.74 6.48
CA GLN A 432 1.99 10.77 7.03
C GLN A 432 3.43 11.29 7.08
N ASN A 433 3.73 12.39 6.36
CA ASN A 433 5.01 13.11 6.43
C ASN A 433 6.24 12.17 6.38
N ARG A 434 6.34 11.40 5.30
CA ARG A 434 7.48 10.50 5.04
C ARG A 434 8.23 10.95 3.80
N THR A 435 9.51 10.58 3.75
CA THR A 435 10.37 10.82 2.58
C THR A 435 9.81 10.13 1.33
N VAL A 436 9.39 8.86 1.46
CA VAL A 436 8.71 8.10 0.42
C VAL A 436 7.61 7.24 1.04
N VAL A 437 6.38 7.33 0.52
CA VAL A 437 5.23 6.53 0.99
C VAL A 437 4.26 6.15 -0.13
N ALA A 438 3.88 4.88 -0.18
CA ALA A 438 2.88 4.33 -1.08
C ALA A 438 1.57 4.00 -0.33
N PRO A 439 0.39 4.21 -0.94
CA PRO A 439 -0.82 3.55 -0.49
C PRO A 439 -0.75 2.06 -0.87
N MET A 440 -1.14 1.16 0.04
CA MET A 440 -1.24 -0.26 -0.29
C MET A 440 -2.43 -0.48 -1.23
N LEU A 441 -2.15 -1.05 -2.39
CA LEU A 441 -3.13 -1.44 -3.40
C LEU A 441 -2.96 -2.93 -3.67
N VAL A 442 -4.07 -3.67 -3.66
CA VAL A 442 -4.10 -5.13 -3.85
C VAL A 442 -5.02 -5.45 -5.02
N ARG A 443 -4.68 -6.47 -5.82
CA ARG A 443 -5.60 -7.03 -6.82
C ARG A 443 -6.75 -7.72 -6.08
N PRO A 444 -8.03 -7.32 -6.31
CA PRO A 444 -9.17 -7.89 -5.57
C PRO A 444 -9.21 -9.43 -5.63
N GLY A 445 -9.42 -10.07 -4.48
CA GLY A 445 -9.47 -11.54 -4.38
C GLY A 445 -8.14 -12.27 -4.58
N LYS A 446 -7.02 -11.55 -4.67
CA LYS A 446 -5.66 -12.11 -4.82
C LYS A 446 -4.73 -11.54 -3.73
N ALA A 447 -3.52 -12.10 -3.64
CA ALA A 447 -2.47 -11.60 -2.75
C ALA A 447 -1.48 -10.64 -3.44
N TRP A 448 -1.60 -10.45 -4.75
CA TRP A 448 -0.70 -9.56 -5.50
C TRP A 448 -0.97 -8.10 -5.14
N SER A 449 0.07 -7.37 -4.73
CA SER A 449 -0.01 -5.99 -4.26
C SER A 449 1.13 -5.14 -4.84
N ASN A 450 1.07 -3.83 -4.60
CA ASN A 450 2.06 -2.87 -5.10
C ASN A 450 3.30 -2.70 -4.20
N PHE A 451 3.64 -3.71 -3.39
CA PHE A 451 4.85 -3.71 -2.56
C PHE A 451 5.44 -5.12 -2.44
N TRP A 452 6.74 -5.22 -2.15
CA TRP A 452 7.36 -6.47 -1.71
C TRP A 452 7.86 -6.32 -0.29
N GLY A 453 7.60 -7.32 0.56
CA GLY A 453 8.07 -7.30 1.94
C GLY A 453 9.52 -7.76 2.12
N ALA A 454 10.09 -8.48 1.14
CA ALA A 454 11.46 -8.97 1.17
C ALA A 454 12.07 -9.01 -0.25
N LEU A 455 13.39 -9.21 -0.33
CA LEU A 455 14.11 -9.43 -1.57
C LEU A 455 14.93 -10.72 -1.51
N THR A 456 15.15 -11.34 -2.67
CA THR A 456 16.23 -12.32 -2.84
C THR A 456 17.59 -11.62 -2.79
N ASN A 457 18.68 -12.39 -2.70
CA ASN A 457 20.04 -11.85 -2.74
C ASN A 457 20.34 -11.10 -4.04
N ASP A 458 19.67 -11.47 -5.15
CA ASP A 458 19.79 -10.82 -6.45
C ASP A 458 18.91 -9.56 -6.59
N GLY A 459 18.17 -9.19 -5.53
CA GLY A 459 17.33 -7.99 -5.50
C GLY A 459 15.95 -8.14 -6.14
N PHE A 460 15.50 -9.38 -6.40
CA PHE A 460 14.17 -9.69 -6.95
C PHE A 460 13.18 -10.03 -5.83
N TYR A 461 11.91 -10.24 -6.21
CA TYR A 461 10.82 -10.55 -5.29
C TYR A 461 11.13 -11.72 -4.35
N ALA A 462 10.98 -11.49 -3.05
CA ALA A 462 10.80 -12.53 -2.05
C ALA A 462 9.62 -12.17 -1.14
N ARG A 463 8.97 -13.19 -0.59
CA ARG A 463 7.85 -13.01 0.33
C ARG A 463 8.38 -12.85 1.75
N SER A 464 8.02 -11.78 2.46
CA SER A 464 8.28 -11.66 3.90
C SER A 464 7.31 -12.51 4.72
N ASN A 465 7.67 -12.76 5.98
CA ASN A 465 6.85 -13.55 6.91
C ASN A 465 5.49 -12.90 7.19
N ASP A 466 5.41 -11.57 7.15
CA ASP A 466 4.22 -10.76 7.45
C ASP A 466 3.48 -10.27 6.19
N TYR A 467 3.93 -10.62 4.98
CA TYR A 467 3.35 -10.12 3.74
C TYR A 467 1.84 -10.39 3.64
N MET A 468 1.42 -11.61 3.97
CA MET A 468 0.01 -12.00 3.87
C MET A 468 -0.85 -11.25 4.90
N ASP A 469 -0.32 -11.02 6.10
CA ASP A 469 -1.01 -10.27 7.14
C ASP A 469 -1.23 -8.81 6.74
N ILE A 470 -0.22 -8.20 6.09
CA ILE A 470 -0.29 -6.83 5.60
C ILE A 470 -1.25 -6.74 4.40
N ALA A 471 -1.09 -7.61 3.39
CA ALA A 471 -1.88 -7.59 2.16
C ALA A 471 -3.37 -7.89 2.40
N TYR A 472 -3.70 -8.78 3.34
CA TYR A 472 -5.09 -9.05 3.73
C TYR A 472 -5.61 -8.11 4.83
N SER A 473 -4.81 -7.11 5.22
CA SER A 473 -5.17 -6.14 6.26
C SER A 473 -5.48 -6.76 7.63
N ASN A 474 -4.95 -7.96 7.93
CA ASN A 474 -4.92 -8.52 9.28
C ASN A 474 -4.06 -7.64 10.21
N LYS A 475 -2.99 -7.07 9.66
CA LYS A 475 -2.15 -6.08 10.33
C LYS A 475 -2.18 -4.78 9.54
N ARG A 476 -2.73 -3.72 10.15
CA ARG A 476 -2.79 -2.38 9.54
C ARG A 476 -1.75 -1.45 10.16
N GLY A 477 -1.09 -0.65 9.32
CA GLY A 477 0.01 0.20 9.75
C GLY A 477 0.72 0.94 8.62
N LEU A 478 1.95 1.35 8.93
CA LEU A 478 2.90 1.97 8.02
C LEU A 478 4.18 1.14 8.06
N TRP A 479 4.54 0.53 6.94
CA TRP A 479 5.55 -0.53 6.90
C TRP A 479 6.74 -0.09 6.07
N ASN A 480 7.94 -0.12 6.64
CA ASN A 480 9.18 0.06 5.88
C ASN A 480 9.45 -1.21 5.07
N VAL A 481 9.44 -1.08 3.74
CA VAL A 481 9.49 -2.19 2.79
C VAL A 481 10.57 -1.94 1.72
N PRO A 482 11.20 -3.00 1.18
CA PRO A 482 12.26 -2.84 0.20
C PRO A 482 11.80 -2.41 -1.20
N PHE A 483 10.53 -2.52 -1.54
CA PHE A 483 10.02 -2.24 -2.88
C PHE A 483 8.57 -1.76 -2.83
N ILE A 484 8.27 -0.75 -3.65
CA ILE A 484 6.93 -0.19 -3.88
C ILE A 484 6.79 0.10 -5.38
N ASN A 485 5.57 0.05 -5.91
CA ASN A 485 5.29 0.49 -7.28
C ASN A 485 3.85 1.02 -7.43
N ALA A 486 3.44 1.31 -8.67
CA ALA A 486 2.11 1.70 -9.12
C ALA A 486 1.52 3.01 -8.56
N ALA A 487 1.73 3.34 -7.29
CA ALA A 487 1.36 4.63 -6.71
C ALA A 487 2.28 4.95 -5.53
N TYR A 488 2.91 6.13 -5.53
CA TYR A 488 3.77 6.55 -4.42
C TYR A 488 4.04 8.05 -4.41
N LEU A 489 4.13 8.59 -3.19
CA LEU A 489 4.44 9.98 -2.90
C LEU A 489 5.90 10.09 -2.42
N VAL A 490 6.63 11.06 -2.96
CA VAL A 490 8.02 11.36 -2.65
C VAL A 490 8.14 12.81 -2.22
N ASN A 491 8.83 13.08 -1.12
CA ASN A 491 9.16 14.42 -0.70
C ASN A 491 10.23 15.02 -1.61
N ALA A 492 9.97 16.20 -2.19
CA ALA A 492 10.89 16.83 -3.13
C ALA A 492 12.24 17.23 -2.48
N SER A 493 12.34 17.29 -1.15
CA SER A 493 13.63 17.45 -0.46
C SER A 493 14.64 16.35 -0.84
N LEU A 494 14.15 15.13 -1.09
CA LEU A 494 14.97 14.02 -1.56
C LEU A 494 15.57 14.31 -2.93
N LEU A 495 14.74 14.79 -3.87
CA LEU A 495 15.13 15.12 -5.24
C LEU A 495 16.04 16.37 -5.29
N LYS A 496 15.96 17.25 -4.28
CA LYS A 496 16.86 18.41 -4.13
C LYS A 496 18.23 18.00 -3.57
N THR A 497 18.28 16.89 -2.84
CA THR A 497 19.50 16.38 -2.18
C THR A 497 20.31 15.49 -3.14
N TYR A 498 19.64 14.70 -3.97
CA TYR A 498 20.25 13.75 -4.88
C TYR A 498 19.86 14.04 -6.32
N ASP A 499 20.82 14.00 -7.23
CA ASP A 499 20.60 14.27 -8.65
C ASP A 499 20.10 13.02 -9.42
N SER A 500 19.85 13.22 -10.72
CA SER A 500 19.37 12.18 -11.63
C SER A 500 20.39 11.07 -11.92
N SER A 501 21.65 11.21 -11.49
CA SER A 501 22.64 10.12 -11.56
C SER A 501 22.52 9.15 -10.37
N GLN A 502 21.89 9.60 -9.29
CA GLN A 502 21.74 8.83 -8.04
C GLN A 502 20.33 8.27 -7.87
N ILE A 503 19.30 9.01 -8.28
CA ILE A 503 17.90 8.58 -8.28
C ILE A 503 17.43 8.53 -9.73
N THR A 504 17.25 7.31 -10.25
CA THR A 504 16.86 7.08 -11.65
C THR A 504 15.97 5.85 -11.79
N TYR A 505 15.14 5.88 -12.82
CA TYR A 505 14.36 4.75 -13.33
C TYR A 505 15.10 3.92 -14.37
N ASN A 506 16.36 4.26 -14.69
CA ASN A 506 17.13 3.61 -15.75
C ASN A 506 18.33 2.86 -15.17
N LEU A 507 18.16 1.57 -14.90
CA LEU A 507 19.25 0.65 -14.59
C LEU A 507 19.22 -0.57 -15.53
N PRO A 508 20.39 -1.11 -15.92
CA PRO A 508 20.44 -2.29 -16.78
C PRO A 508 19.78 -3.52 -16.14
N ASN A 509 19.08 -4.32 -16.96
CA ASN A 509 18.51 -5.62 -16.62
C ASN A 509 17.42 -5.65 -15.53
N VAL A 510 16.85 -4.50 -15.19
CA VAL A 510 15.72 -4.38 -14.26
C VAL A 510 14.65 -3.46 -14.86
N ASP A 511 13.41 -3.58 -14.41
CA ASP A 511 12.36 -2.64 -14.79
C ASP A 511 12.53 -1.28 -14.08
N ALA A 512 11.72 -0.29 -14.49
CA ALA A 512 11.82 1.08 -14.02
C ALA A 512 11.60 1.22 -12.51
N ASP A 513 10.60 0.52 -11.95
CA ASP A 513 10.28 0.60 -10.52
C ASP A 513 11.36 -0.11 -9.68
N MET A 514 11.89 -1.24 -10.17
CA MET A 514 13.04 -1.91 -9.55
C MET A 514 14.26 -1.01 -9.54
N ALA A 515 14.53 -0.29 -10.63
CA ALA A 515 15.63 0.65 -10.74
C ALA A 515 15.50 1.81 -9.73
N PHE A 516 14.31 2.39 -9.64
CA PHE A 516 14.01 3.46 -8.69
C PHE A 516 14.16 2.99 -7.24
N CYS A 517 13.51 1.89 -6.88
CA CYS A 517 13.60 1.33 -5.52
C CYS A 517 15.03 0.92 -5.16
N TYR A 518 15.80 0.36 -6.11
CA TYR A 518 17.21 0.05 -5.90
C TYR A 518 18.04 1.30 -5.61
N SER A 519 17.82 2.37 -6.38
CA SER A 519 18.48 3.67 -6.18
C SER A 519 18.24 4.21 -4.78
N LEU A 520 16.99 4.17 -4.30
CA LEU A 520 16.63 4.58 -2.93
C LEU A 520 17.32 3.72 -1.86
N ARG A 521 17.30 2.39 -1.99
CA ARG A 521 17.99 1.49 -1.04
C ARG A 521 19.50 1.74 -0.99
N LYS A 522 20.13 2.03 -2.14
CA LYS A 522 21.57 2.32 -2.20
C LYS A 522 21.93 3.58 -1.40
N LEU A 523 21.01 4.54 -1.35
CA LEU A 523 21.11 5.79 -0.59
C LEU A 523 20.63 5.65 0.88
N ASP A 524 20.25 4.45 1.33
CA ASP A 524 19.64 4.19 2.64
C ASP A 524 18.35 5.00 2.89
N VAL A 525 17.60 5.34 1.84
CA VAL A 525 16.29 6.00 1.93
C VAL A 525 15.22 4.93 2.15
N PHE A 526 14.37 5.14 3.15
CA PHE A 526 13.28 4.22 3.47
C PHE A 526 12.10 4.43 2.53
N MET A 527 11.48 3.31 2.16
CA MET A 527 10.23 3.29 1.40
C MET A 527 9.15 2.73 2.30
N TYR A 528 8.07 3.48 2.47
CA TYR A 528 6.95 3.03 3.29
C TYR A 528 5.76 2.61 2.43
N VAL A 529 5.02 1.61 2.88
CA VAL A 529 3.67 1.30 2.38
C VAL A 529 2.66 1.44 3.51
N SER A 530 1.53 2.11 3.23
CA SER A 530 0.46 2.35 4.20
C SER A 530 -0.78 1.54 3.85
N ASN A 531 -1.26 0.73 4.81
CA ASN A 531 -2.56 0.04 4.72
C ASN A 531 -3.48 0.40 5.91
N ARG A 532 -3.26 1.58 6.51
CA ARG A 532 -4.03 2.07 7.66
C ARG A 532 -5.52 2.23 7.34
N VAL A 533 -5.81 2.57 6.09
CA VAL A 533 -7.16 2.63 5.53
C VAL A 533 -7.14 1.92 4.19
N ASP A 534 -8.32 1.62 3.66
CA ASP A 534 -8.45 1.12 2.29
C ASP A 534 -8.29 2.32 1.34
N PHE A 535 -7.25 2.26 0.51
CA PHE A 535 -6.90 3.32 -0.43
C PHE A 535 -7.46 3.08 -1.83
N GLY A 536 -7.55 1.80 -2.23
CA GLY A 536 -7.99 1.41 -3.56
C GLY A 536 -7.54 0.01 -3.94
N HIS A 537 -7.49 -0.26 -5.24
CA HIS A 537 -7.15 -1.57 -5.78
C HIS A 537 -6.29 -1.49 -7.05
N LEU A 538 -5.73 -2.63 -7.45
CA LEU A 538 -5.00 -2.78 -8.71
C LEU A 538 -5.88 -3.45 -9.77
N ILE A 539 -5.85 -2.90 -10.99
CA ILE A 539 -6.46 -3.49 -12.18
C ILE A 539 -5.53 -4.55 -12.81
N ASN A 540 -6.12 -5.69 -13.19
CA ASN A 540 -5.45 -6.70 -13.99
C ASN A 540 -5.61 -6.39 -15.48
N TYR A 541 -4.52 -6.09 -16.18
CA TYR A 541 -4.54 -5.78 -17.62
C TYR A 541 -4.16 -6.97 -18.52
N GLU A 542 -3.78 -8.12 -17.95
CA GLU A 542 -3.18 -9.24 -18.68
C GLU A 542 -4.09 -9.82 -19.77
N THR A 543 -5.42 -9.73 -19.60
CA THR A 543 -6.42 -10.28 -20.52
C THR A 543 -7.14 -9.20 -21.35
N TYR A 544 -6.64 -7.96 -21.33
CA TYR A 544 -7.35 -6.84 -21.96
C TYR A 544 -7.13 -6.77 -23.47
N ASP A 545 -8.16 -7.17 -24.22
CA ASP A 545 -8.16 -7.26 -25.67
C ASP A 545 -8.80 -6.04 -26.32
N ILE A 546 -7.96 -5.07 -26.70
CA ILE A 546 -8.37 -3.80 -27.34
C ILE A 546 -8.85 -3.96 -28.79
N THR A 547 -8.82 -5.17 -29.37
CA THR A 547 -9.33 -5.40 -30.73
C THR A 547 -10.86 -5.52 -30.77
N ARG A 548 -11.49 -5.64 -29.60
CA ARG A 548 -12.94 -5.73 -29.43
C ARG A 548 -13.58 -4.34 -29.49
N ALA A 549 -14.85 -4.29 -29.91
CA ALA A 549 -15.62 -3.05 -29.92
C ALA A 549 -15.78 -2.45 -28.52
N GLU A 550 -16.01 -3.29 -27.52
CA GLU A 550 -16.17 -2.89 -26.12
C GLU A 550 -15.31 -3.79 -25.21
N PRO A 551 -13.99 -3.56 -25.13
CA PRO A 551 -13.07 -4.44 -24.40
C PRO A 551 -13.39 -4.60 -22.91
N ASP A 552 -13.84 -3.52 -22.25
CA ASP A 552 -14.19 -3.51 -20.82
C ASP A 552 -15.33 -4.50 -20.49
N MET A 553 -16.26 -4.76 -21.43
CA MET A 553 -17.36 -5.72 -21.25
C MET A 553 -16.87 -7.15 -20.98
N TYR A 554 -15.67 -7.49 -21.42
CA TYR A 554 -15.08 -8.83 -21.26
C TYR A 554 -14.31 -9.01 -19.94
N GLN A 555 -14.23 -7.97 -19.11
CA GLN A 555 -13.40 -7.93 -17.90
C GLN A 555 -14.11 -8.37 -16.61
N ILE A 556 -15.34 -8.93 -16.72
CA ILE A 556 -16.16 -9.36 -15.57
C ILE A 556 -15.47 -10.37 -14.64
N PHE A 557 -14.52 -11.16 -15.16
CA PHE A 557 -13.80 -12.18 -14.40
C PHE A 557 -12.55 -11.66 -13.70
N GLU A 558 -11.73 -10.90 -14.42
CA GLU A 558 -10.40 -10.47 -13.93
C GLU A 558 -10.47 -9.20 -13.10
N ASN A 559 -11.49 -8.37 -13.33
CA ASN A 559 -11.68 -7.05 -12.72
C ASN A 559 -13.14 -6.88 -12.26
N GLU A 560 -13.67 -7.87 -11.55
CA GLU A 560 -15.08 -7.95 -11.14
C GLU A 560 -15.57 -6.67 -10.44
N GLN A 561 -14.79 -6.11 -9.51
CA GLN A 561 -15.15 -4.88 -8.81
C GLN A 561 -15.31 -3.69 -9.77
N ALA A 562 -14.32 -3.43 -10.62
CA ALA A 562 -14.37 -2.33 -11.59
C ALA A 562 -15.45 -2.54 -12.65
N TRP A 563 -15.69 -3.80 -13.05
CA TRP A 563 -16.78 -4.16 -13.96
C TRP A 563 -18.13 -3.85 -13.33
N GLN A 564 -18.34 -4.22 -12.07
CA GLN A 564 -19.57 -3.91 -11.33
C GLN A 564 -19.80 -2.40 -11.22
N GLU A 565 -18.78 -1.63 -10.82
CA GLU A 565 -18.85 -0.16 -10.72
C GLU A 565 -19.24 0.48 -12.06
N ALA A 566 -18.77 -0.06 -13.19
CA ALA A 566 -19.05 0.47 -14.52
C ALA A 566 -20.42 0.05 -15.08
N PHE A 567 -20.82 -1.20 -14.86
CA PHE A 567 -21.87 -1.85 -15.65
C PHE A 567 -23.12 -2.26 -14.89
N ILE A 568 -23.09 -2.33 -13.56
CA ILE A 568 -24.28 -2.63 -12.76
C ILE A 568 -25.02 -1.33 -12.40
N HIS A 569 -26.35 -1.40 -12.37
CA HIS A 569 -27.17 -0.25 -12.00
C HIS A 569 -26.89 0.15 -10.54
N PRO A 570 -26.74 1.45 -10.20
CA PRO A 570 -26.47 1.88 -8.82
C PRO A 570 -27.47 1.33 -7.80
N ASP A 571 -28.76 1.32 -8.16
CA ASP A 571 -29.85 0.81 -7.31
C ASP A 571 -30.01 -0.72 -7.33
N TYR A 572 -29.10 -1.48 -7.94
CA TYR A 572 -29.21 -2.94 -8.05
C TYR A 572 -29.32 -3.60 -6.67
N PHE A 573 -28.44 -3.24 -5.74
CA PHE A 573 -28.39 -3.86 -4.41
C PHE A 573 -29.63 -3.54 -3.56
N ASP A 574 -30.28 -2.41 -3.82
CA ASP A 574 -31.52 -2.05 -3.13
C ASP A 574 -32.68 -2.99 -3.46
N ASN A 575 -32.62 -3.72 -4.58
CA ASN A 575 -33.63 -4.73 -4.93
C ASN A 575 -33.63 -5.92 -3.97
N LEU A 576 -32.50 -6.19 -3.30
CA LEU A 576 -32.36 -7.31 -2.36
C LEU A 576 -32.71 -6.90 -0.92
N ASN A 577 -33.14 -5.65 -0.71
CA ASN A 577 -33.56 -5.17 0.60
C ASN A 577 -34.92 -5.80 0.98
N PRO A 578 -35.00 -6.59 2.07
CA PRO A 578 -36.23 -7.27 2.47
C PRO A 578 -37.36 -6.30 2.86
N ASP A 579 -37.04 -5.05 3.22
CA ASP A 579 -38.01 -4.03 3.59
C ASP A 579 -38.59 -3.28 2.37
N LYS A 580 -37.99 -3.46 1.18
CA LYS A 580 -38.43 -2.83 -0.06
C LYS A 580 -39.40 -3.74 -0.80
N LYS A 581 -40.60 -3.24 -1.10
CA LYS A 581 -41.55 -3.97 -1.92
C LYS A 581 -41.07 -3.99 -3.38
N ASN A 582 -40.89 -5.19 -3.93
CA ASN A 582 -40.54 -5.37 -5.33
C ASN A 582 -41.63 -4.83 -6.26
N LEU A 583 -41.20 -4.18 -7.34
CA LEU A 583 -42.12 -3.70 -8.37
C LEU A 583 -42.62 -4.88 -9.19
N GLN A 584 -43.94 -4.96 -9.30
CA GLN A 584 -44.64 -6.05 -9.96
C GLN A 584 -45.71 -5.46 -10.90
N PRO A 585 -45.33 -4.98 -12.09
CA PRO A 585 -46.26 -4.30 -13.00
C PRO A 585 -47.42 -5.19 -13.47
N CYS A 586 -47.22 -6.50 -13.53
CA CYS A 586 -48.26 -7.50 -13.80
C CYS A 586 -48.12 -8.66 -12.79
N PRO A 587 -49.19 -9.45 -12.52
CA PRO A 587 -49.10 -10.60 -11.62
C PRO A 587 -47.93 -11.53 -11.99
N ASP A 588 -47.05 -11.81 -11.02
CA ASP A 588 -45.84 -12.63 -11.16
C ASP A 588 -44.84 -12.17 -12.25
N VAL A 589 -44.92 -10.90 -12.64
CA VAL A 589 -43.94 -10.21 -13.49
C VAL A 589 -43.22 -9.18 -12.64
N TYR A 590 -41.96 -9.43 -12.30
CA TYR A 590 -41.14 -8.54 -11.49
C TYR A 590 -40.29 -7.61 -12.35
N TRP A 591 -39.95 -6.44 -11.82
CA TRP A 591 -39.22 -5.42 -12.55
C TRP A 591 -38.11 -4.79 -11.71
N PHE A 592 -36.86 -4.95 -12.15
CA PHE A 592 -35.68 -4.56 -11.39
C PHE A 592 -34.71 -3.67 -12.19
N PRO A 593 -34.16 -2.58 -11.63
CA PRO A 593 -32.95 -1.99 -12.15
C PRO A 593 -31.79 -2.97 -12.02
N ILE A 594 -31.06 -3.27 -13.10
CA ILE A 594 -29.99 -4.26 -13.06
C ILE A 594 -28.67 -3.79 -13.69
N VAL A 595 -28.71 -3.13 -14.84
CA VAL A 595 -27.50 -2.71 -15.56
C VAL A 595 -27.48 -1.20 -15.80
N SER A 596 -26.28 -0.64 -15.87
CA SER A 596 -26.08 0.79 -16.11
C SER A 596 -26.33 1.16 -17.57
N ARG A 597 -26.52 2.46 -17.84
CA ARG A 597 -26.59 2.96 -19.23
C ARG A 597 -25.29 2.69 -20.01
N LYS A 598 -24.13 2.62 -19.33
CA LYS A 598 -22.86 2.26 -19.98
C LYS A 598 -22.91 0.82 -20.49
N PHE A 599 -23.47 -0.11 -19.71
CA PHE A 599 -23.65 -1.50 -20.14
C PHE A 599 -24.58 -1.59 -21.34
N THR A 600 -25.73 -0.92 -21.30
CA THR A 600 -26.71 -1.03 -22.39
C THR A 600 -26.16 -0.46 -23.70
N ASN A 601 -25.47 0.69 -23.64
CA ASN A 601 -24.80 1.26 -24.80
C ASN A 601 -23.71 0.32 -25.34
N ALA A 602 -22.86 -0.22 -24.47
CA ALA A 602 -21.80 -1.15 -24.86
C ALA A 602 -22.38 -2.42 -25.50
N LEU A 603 -23.43 -3.00 -24.92
CA LEU A 603 -24.07 -4.19 -25.49
C LEU A 603 -24.66 -3.92 -26.88
N ILE A 604 -25.34 -2.78 -27.08
CA ILE A 604 -25.84 -2.39 -28.41
C ILE A 604 -24.67 -2.20 -29.39
N ASN A 605 -23.61 -1.51 -28.99
CA ASN A 605 -22.42 -1.30 -29.82
C ASN A 605 -21.75 -2.61 -30.22
N MET A 606 -21.65 -3.58 -29.31
CA MET A 606 -21.13 -4.92 -29.60
C MET A 606 -21.95 -5.62 -30.68
N MET A 607 -23.28 -5.58 -30.57
CA MET A 607 -24.18 -6.22 -31.53
C MET A 607 -24.14 -5.54 -32.90
N GLU A 608 -24.19 -4.21 -32.95
CA GLU A 608 -24.15 -3.48 -34.22
C GLU A 608 -22.77 -3.54 -34.90
N SER A 609 -21.68 -3.61 -34.12
CA SER A 609 -20.34 -3.83 -34.67
C SER A 609 -20.19 -5.23 -35.27
N PHE A 610 -20.86 -6.24 -34.70
CA PHE A 610 -20.91 -7.58 -35.29
C PHE A 610 -21.76 -7.62 -36.56
N GLY A 611 -22.91 -6.93 -36.56
CA GLY A 611 -23.72 -6.62 -37.74
C GLY A 611 -24.47 -7.79 -38.40
N LYS A 612 -24.19 -9.04 -38.03
CA LYS A 612 -24.82 -10.26 -38.61
C LYS A 612 -26.11 -10.65 -37.88
N TRP A 613 -27.09 -9.74 -37.92
CA TRP A 613 -28.44 -9.97 -37.42
C TRP A 613 -29.15 -11.10 -38.18
N SER A 614 -30.00 -11.86 -37.48
CA SER A 614 -30.82 -12.90 -38.11
C SER A 614 -31.77 -12.33 -39.18
N SER A 615 -32.36 -13.22 -39.97
CA SER A 615 -33.39 -12.86 -40.96
C SER A 615 -34.77 -12.61 -40.33
N GLY A 616 -35.03 -13.07 -39.10
CA GLY A 616 -36.35 -13.08 -38.47
C GLY A 616 -37.32 -14.10 -39.09
N ASN A 617 -36.83 -15.07 -39.86
CA ASN A 617 -37.60 -16.16 -40.43
C ASN A 617 -37.43 -17.46 -39.63
N ASN A 618 -38.34 -18.42 -39.81
CA ASN A 618 -38.29 -19.69 -39.07
C ASN A 618 -37.06 -20.56 -39.42
N GLU A 619 -36.35 -20.26 -40.50
CA GLU A 619 -35.13 -20.96 -40.87
C GLU A 619 -33.92 -20.18 -40.33
N ASP A 620 -33.19 -20.79 -39.39
CA ASP A 620 -32.00 -20.20 -38.80
C ASP A 620 -30.84 -21.20 -38.80
N GLU A 621 -29.94 -21.05 -39.78
CA GLU A 621 -28.73 -21.86 -39.95
C GLU A 621 -27.76 -21.76 -38.75
N ARG A 622 -27.98 -20.82 -37.83
CA ARG A 622 -27.16 -20.60 -36.64
C ARG A 622 -27.58 -21.46 -35.45
N LEU A 623 -28.78 -22.07 -35.50
CA LEU A 623 -29.32 -22.95 -34.45
C LEU A 623 -29.04 -24.43 -34.75
N GLU A 624 -28.76 -25.22 -33.71
CA GLU A 624 -28.70 -26.68 -33.81
C GLU A 624 -30.10 -27.24 -34.13
N GLY A 625 -30.36 -27.49 -35.41
CA GLY A 625 -31.65 -27.97 -35.93
C GLY A 625 -32.29 -27.08 -37.00
N GLY A 626 -31.74 -25.89 -37.26
CA GLY A 626 -32.11 -25.06 -38.41
C GLY A 626 -33.50 -24.41 -38.37
N TYR A 627 -34.29 -24.63 -37.32
CA TYR A 627 -35.68 -24.17 -37.24
C TYR A 627 -36.00 -23.46 -35.91
N GLU A 628 -36.46 -22.22 -36.00
CA GLU A 628 -36.91 -21.42 -34.87
C GLU A 628 -38.44 -21.29 -34.89
N ALA A 629 -39.10 -21.81 -33.86
CA ALA A 629 -40.57 -21.84 -33.80
C ALA A 629 -41.19 -20.44 -33.69
N VAL A 630 -40.47 -19.45 -33.16
CA VAL A 630 -40.91 -18.07 -33.00
C VAL A 630 -39.73 -17.16 -33.32
N PRO A 631 -39.47 -16.86 -34.60
CA PRO A 631 -38.23 -16.24 -34.99
C PRO A 631 -38.16 -14.77 -34.60
N THR A 632 -37.00 -14.34 -34.14
CA THR A 632 -36.69 -12.94 -33.86
C THR A 632 -35.48 -12.45 -34.64
N ARG A 633 -35.41 -11.15 -34.90
CA ARG A 633 -34.22 -10.51 -35.49
C ARG A 633 -33.18 -10.25 -34.41
N ASP A 634 -32.24 -11.17 -34.28
CA ASP A 634 -31.37 -11.25 -33.11
C ASP A 634 -29.91 -11.63 -33.40
N ILE A 635 -29.10 -11.48 -32.35
CA ILE A 635 -27.72 -11.97 -32.24
C ILE A 635 -27.56 -12.65 -30.88
N HIS A 636 -27.09 -13.90 -30.89
CA HIS A 636 -26.81 -14.67 -29.68
C HIS A 636 -25.45 -14.32 -29.07
N MET A 637 -25.34 -14.44 -27.74
CA MET A 637 -24.12 -14.10 -27.00
C MET A 637 -22.91 -14.96 -27.41
N ASN A 638 -23.13 -16.20 -27.85
CA ASN A 638 -22.05 -17.07 -28.34
C ASN A 638 -21.42 -16.54 -29.65
N GLN A 639 -22.20 -15.89 -30.51
CA GLN A 639 -21.73 -15.34 -31.80
C GLN A 639 -20.75 -14.19 -31.63
N VAL A 640 -20.88 -13.44 -30.53
CA VAL A 640 -19.96 -12.37 -30.14
C VAL A 640 -18.94 -12.83 -29.08
N GLY A 641 -18.87 -14.13 -28.81
CA GLY A 641 -17.94 -14.73 -27.85
C GLY A 641 -18.14 -14.26 -26.41
N TRP A 642 -19.37 -13.90 -26.02
CA TRP A 642 -19.71 -13.34 -24.71
C TRP A 642 -20.68 -14.24 -23.91
N GLU A 643 -20.93 -15.48 -24.35
CA GLU A 643 -21.79 -16.44 -23.67
C GLU A 643 -21.32 -16.74 -22.24
N ARG A 644 -20.04 -17.04 -22.03
CA ARG A 644 -19.50 -17.36 -20.70
C ARG A 644 -19.64 -16.18 -19.73
N HIS A 645 -19.40 -14.97 -20.22
CA HIS A 645 -19.56 -13.72 -19.47
C HIS A 645 -21.02 -13.50 -19.08
N TRP A 646 -21.95 -13.72 -20.01
CA TRP A 646 -23.38 -13.62 -19.75
C TRP A 646 -23.86 -14.66 -18.74
N LEU A 647 -23.44 -15.92 -18.85
CA LEU A 647 -23.80 -16.95 -17.87
C LEU A 647 -23.28 -16.62 -16.47
N TYR A 648 -22.09 -16.06 -16.37
CA TYR A 648 -21.57 -15.55 -15.09
C TYR A 648 -22.39 -14.35 -14.58
N PHE A 649 -22.80 -13.44 -15.46
CA PHE A 649 -23.72 -12.35 -15.11
C PHE A 649 -25.07 -12.89 -14.59
N LEU A 650 -25.63 -13.91 -15.22
CA LEU A 650 -26.85 -14.58 -14.74
C LEU A 650 -26.64 -15.15 -13.34
N GLN A 651 -25.56 -15.90 -13.13
CA GLN A 651 -25.23 -16.50 -11.84
C GLN A 651 -25.01 -15.46 -10.75
N LYS A 652 -24.27 -14.38 -11.04
CA LYS A 652 -23.85 -13.39 -10.07
C LYS A 652 -24.94 -12.37 -9.75
N TYR A 653 -25.68 -11.90 -10.75
CA TYR A 653 -26.58 -10.74 -10.61
C TYR A 653 -28.07 -11.08 -10.78
N VAL A 654 -28.42 -12.02 -11.66
CA VAL A 654 -29.84 -12.37 -11.90
C VAL A 654 -30.35 -13.39 -10.89
N ARG A 655 -29.56 -14.43 -10.60
CA ARG A 655 -29.93 -15.51 -9.67
C ARG A 655 -30.32 -14.98 -8.28
N PRO A 656 -29.58 -14.04 -7.64
CA PRO A 656 -29.99 -13.51 -6.34
C PRO A 656 -31.35 -12.80 -6.37
N LEU A 657 -31.65 -12.06 -7.45
CA LEU A 657 -32.96 -11.41 -7.62
C LEU A 657 -34.07 -12.44 -7.81
N GLN A 658 -33.80 -13.49 -8.59
CA GLN A 658 -34.72 -14.59 -8.81
C GLN A 658 -35.05 -15.31 -7.49
N GLU A 659 -34.03 -15.73 -6.74
CA GLU A 659 -34.20 -16.42 -5.45
C GLU A 659 -34.96 -15.55 -4.44
N HIS A 660 -34.79 -14.23 -4.53
CA HIS A 660 -35.48 -13.28 -3.68
C HIS A 660 -37.00 -13.23 -3.94
N VAL A 661 -37.46 -13.37 -5.18
CA VAL A 661 -38.90 -13.23 -5.52
C VAL A 661 -39.64 -14.53 -5.79
N PHE A 662 -38.95 -15.59 -6.23
CA PHE A 662 -39.52 -16.93 -6.37
C PHE A 662 -39.02 -17.83 -5.25
N LEU A 663 -39.54 -17.57 -4.05
CA LEU A 663 -39.17 -18.29 -2.84
C LEU A 663 -39.35 -19.80 -3.01
N GLY A 664 -38.28 -20.55 -2.71
CA GLY A 664 -38.26 -22.00 -2.82
C GLY A 664 -37.76 -22.54 -4.17
N TYR A 665 -37.52 -21.68 -5.17
CA TYR A 665 -36.83 -22.05 -6.40
C TYR A 665 -35.33 -21.76 -6.29
N PHE A 666 -34.50 -22.79 -6.48
CA PHE A 666 -33.04 -22.70 -6.38
C PHE A 666 -32.36 -23.51 -7.48
N HIS A 667 -31.43 -22.89 -8.20
CA HIS A 667 -30.55 -23.55 -9.18
C HIS A 667 -29.23 -22.78 -9.35
N ASP A 668 -28.12 -23.41 -9.00
CA ASP A 668 -26.78 -22.83 -9.09
C ASP A 668 -25.78 -23.80 -9.75
N PRO A 669 -25.16 -23.44 -10.89
CA PRO A 669 -25.40 -22.23 -11.69
C PRO A 669 -26.73 -22.30 -12.47
N PRO A 670 -27.38 -21.15 -12.75
CA PRO A 670 -28.52 -21.11 -13.66
C PRO A 670 -28.08 -21.57 -15.06
N LYS A 671 -28.94 -22.32 -15.76
CA LYS A 671 -28.68 -22.78 -17.12
C LYS A 671 -29.43 -21.90 -18.11
N SER A 672 -28.77 -21.42 -19.15
CA SER A 672 -29.44 -20.70 -20.22
C SER A 672 -28.77 -20.99 -21.56
N LEU A 673 -29.49 -21.63 -22.47
CA LEU A 673 -29.01 -21.96 -23.81
C LEU A 673 -29.33 -20.85 -24.83
N MET A 674 -30.40 -20.09 -24.58
CA MET A 674 -30.85 -19.03 -25.48
C MET A 674 -30.64 -17.68 -24.79
N ASN A 675 -29.56 -17.00 -25.17
CA ASN A 675 -29.17 -15.68 -24.68
C ASN A 675 -28.89 -14.78 -25.88
N PHE A 676 -29.76 -13.81 -26.13
CA PHE A 676 -29.71 -13.06 -27.39
C PHE A 676 -30.28 -11.65 -27.24
N VAL A 677 -29.72 -10.73 -28.03
CA VAL A 677 -30.24 -9.37 -28.16
C VAL A 677 -31.17 -9.34 -29.36
N VAL A 678 -32.40 -8.87 -29.16
CA VAL A 678 -33.40 -8.67 -30.22
C VAL A 678 -33.44 -7.21 -30.63
N ARG A 679 -33.60 -6.96 -31.93
CA ARG A 679 -33.83 -5.63 -32.50
C ARG A 679 -35.18 -5.57 -33.21
N TYR A 680 -36.07 -4.70 -32.73
CA TYR A 680 -37.34 -4.41 -33.40
C TYR A 680 -37.28 -3.08 -34.17
N ARG A 681 -37.75 -3.10 -35.42
CA ARG A 681 -37.87 -1.91 -36.28
C ARG A 681 -39.14 -1.96 -37.15
N PRO A 682 -39.77 -0.81 -37.45
CA PRO A 682 -40.94 -0.72 -38.34
C PRO A 682 -40.74 -1.33 -39.73
N ASP A 683 -39.54 -1.20 -40.28
CA ASP A 683 -39.16 -1.64 -41.62
C ASP A 683 -38.61 -3.08 -41.67
N GLU A 684 -38.53 -3.75 -40.52
CA GLU A 684 -38.02 -5.12 -40.39
C GLU A 684 -39.06 -6.00 -39.68
N GLN A 685 -38.78 -6.38 -38.43
CA GLN A 685 -39.70 -7.07 -37.56
C GLN A 685 -40.12 -6.09 -36.45
N PRO A 686 -41.35 -5.54 -36.48
CA PRO A 686 -41.77 -4.52 -35.52
C PRO A 686 -42.50 -5.07 -34.29
N SER A 687 -42.86 -6.35 -34.28
CA SER A 687 -43.64 -6.99 -33.22
C SER A 687 -43.31 -8.48 -33.11
N LEU A 688 -43.71 -9.12 -32.03
CA LEU A 688 -43.60 -10.56 -31.84
C LEU A 688 -44.95 -11.16 -31.49
N ARG A 689 -45.37 -12.19 -32.24
CA ARG A 689 -46.67 -12.85 -32.05
C ARG A 689 -46.80 -13.49 -30.66
N PRO A 690 -48.03 -13.73 -30.17
CA PRO A 690 -48.27 -14.46 -28.92
C PRO A 690 -47.55 -15.81 -28.84
N HIS A 691 -46.78 -16.05 -27.77
CA HIS A 691 -46.02 -17.29 -27.56
C HIS A 691 -45.76 -17.59 -26.07
N HIS A 692 -45.20 -18.77 -25.82
CA HIS A 692 -44.54 -19.14 -24.57
C HIS A 692 -43.05 -19.29 -24.81
N ASP A 693 -42.26 -19.02 -23.79
CA ASP A 693 -40.82 -19.24 -23.83
C ASP A 693 -40.50 -20.67 -23.42
N SER A 694 -39.43 -21.22 -24.00
CA SER A 694 -38.89 -22.49 -23.54
C SER A 694 -37.94 -22.27 -22.36
N SER A 695 -38.49 -21.79 -21.24
CA SER A 695 -37.77 -21.49 -20.01
C SER A 695 -38.63 -21.79 -18.78
N THR A 696 -37.99 -21.99 -17.63
CA THR A 696 -38.71 -21.92 -16.36
C THR A 696 -39.10 -20.47 -16.08
N TYR A 697 -38.14 -19.55 -16.22
CA TYR A 697 -38.36 -18.11 -16.20
C TYR A 697 -37.55 -17.41 -17.29
N THR A 698 -38.08 -16.31 -17.78
CA THR A 698 -37.45 -15.46 -18.77
C THR A 698 -37.06 -14.15 -18.14
N ILE A 699 -35.91 -13.64 -18.55
CA ILE A 699 -35.53 -12.25 -18.30
C ILE A 699 -35.53 -11.43 -19.60
N ASN A 700 -35.95 -10.18 -19.48
CA ASN A 700 -36.02 -9.23 -20.58
C ASN A 700 -35.52 -7.86 -20.12
N ILE A 701 -34.34 -7.46 -20.58
CA ILE A 701 -33.70 -6.19 -20.22
C ILE A 701 -33.90 -5.19 -21.35
N ALA A 702 -34.46 -4.02 -21.05
CA ALA A 702 -34.54 -2.93 -22.02
C ALA A 702 -33.17 -2.25 -22.19
N LEU A 703 -32.68 -2.13 -23.42
CA LEU A 703 -31.33 -1.60 -23.69
C LEU A 703 -31.34 -0.14 -24.17
N ASN A 704 -32.48 0.39 -24.61
CA ASN A 704 -32.61 1.78 -25.03
C ASN A 704 -33.97 2.38 -24.67
N GLU A 705 -34.14 3.68 -24.94
CA GLU A 705 -35.13 4.53 -24.26
C GLU A 705 -36.38 4.79 -25.11
N VAL A 706 -37.55 4.46 -24.56
CA VAL A 706 -38.85 4.76 -25.16
C VAL A 706 -39.07 6.27 -25.28
N GLY A 707 -39.67 6.72 -26.39
CA GLY A 707 -39.90 8.13 -26.70
C GLY A 707 -38.67 8.89 -27.22
N LYS A 708 -37.47 8.35 -27.05
CA LYS A 708 -36.21 8.92 -27.55
C LYS A 708 -35.65 8.12 -28.72
N ASP A 709 -35.45 6.82 -28.51
CA ASP A 709 -34.82 5.93 -29.48
C ASP A 709 -35.87 5.15 -30.30
N TYR A 710 -37.07 4.93 -29.74
CA TYR A 710 -38.22 4.30 -30.41
C TYR A 710 -39.57 4.76 -29.84
N GLU A 711 -40.65 4.56 -30.60
CA GLU A 711 -42.04 4.78 -30.17
C GLU A 711 -42.84 3.46 -30.27
N GLY A 712 -43.84 3.29 -29.39
CA GLY A 712 -44.58 2.03 -29.26
C GLY A 712 -43.75 0.94 -28.56
N GLY A 713 -44.08 -0.32 -28.81
CA GLY A 713 -43.41 -1.46 -28.19
C GLY A 713 -43.92 -1.80 -26.79
N GLY A 714 -43.16 -2.64 -26.09
CA GLY A 714 -43.53 -3.21 -24.80
C GLY A 714 -43.74 -4.72 -24.86
N CYS A 715 -44.29 -5.26 -23.77
CA CYS A 715 -44.69 -6.67 -23.64
C CYS A 715 -46.10 -6.74 -23.06
N ARG A 716 -46.98 -7.55 -23.65
CA ARG A 716 -48.33 -7.79 -23.14
C ARG A 716 -48.49 -9.23 -22.70
N PHE A 717 -48.89 -9.42 -21.45
CA PHE A 717 -49.23 -10.72 -20.88
C PHE A 717 -50.74 -10.96 -21.02
N ILE A 718 -51.09 -11.80 -21.98
CA ILE A 718 -52.46 -11.93 -22.51
C ILE A 718 -53.42 -12.47 -21.45
N ARG A 719 -53.00 -13.50 -20.70
CA ARG A 719 -53.83 -14.11 -19.64
C ARG A 719 -54.24 -13.11 -18.56
N TYR A 720 -53.44 -12.07 -18.33
CA TYR A 720 -53.69 -11.06 -17.31
C TYR A 720 -54.24 -9.75 -17.88
N ASN A 721 -54.39 -9.65 -19.20
CA ASN A 721 -54.68 -8.41 -19.92
C ASN A 721 -53.83 -7.22 -19.42
N CYS A 722 -52.56 -7.49 -19.14
CA CYS A 722 -51.62 -6.54 -18.54
C CYS A 722 -50.47 -6.27 -19.52
N SER A 723 -50.09 -4.99 -19.67
CA SER A 723 -49.03 -4.59 -20.60
C SER A 723 -48.00 -3.72 -19.90
N VAL A 724 -46.73 -3.94 -20.25
CA VAL A 724 -45.60 -3.12 -19.84
C VAL A 724 -45.06 -2.41 -21.08
N VAL A 725 -45.41 -1.14 -21.25
CA VAL A 725 -45.13 -0.35 -22.48
C VAL A 725 -44.01 0.68 -22.28
N ASP A 726 -43.90 1.27 -21.09
CA ASP A 726 -42.88 2.28 -20.77
C ASP A 726 -41.66 1.62 -20.10
N THR A 727 -41.00 0.70 -20.82
CA THR A 727 -39.84 0.00 -20.26
C THR A 727 -38.67 0.96 -20.03
N GLN A 728 -38.06 0.87 -18.84
CA GLN A 728 -36.96 1.72 -18.39
C GLN A 728 -35.64 1.10 -18.83
N ILE A 729 -34.74 1.92 -19.38
CA ILE A 729 -33.41 1.49 -19.82
C ILE A 729 -32.62 0.87 -18.66
N GLY A 730 -32.00 -0.29 -18.91
CA GLY A 730 -31.21 -1.02 -17.92
C GLY A 730 -32.04 -1.76 -16.87
N TRP A 731 -33.37 -1.74 -16.99
CA TRP A 731 -34.26 -2.52 -16.13
C TRP A 731 -34.64 -3.84 -16.78
N MET A 732 -34.79 -4.86 -15.94
CA MET A 732 -35.10 -6.23 -16.30
C MET A 732 -36.49 -6.61 -15.84
N LEU A 733 -37.33 -7.07 -16.77
CA LEU A 733 -38.51 -7.86 -16.45
C LEU A 733 -38.11 -9.31 -16.20
N MET A 734 -38.73 -9.92 -15.19
CA MET A 734 -38.56 -11.34 -14.85
C MET A 734 -39.95 -11.97 -14.68
N HIS A 735 -40.24 -13.03 -15.44
CA HIS A 735 -41.51 -13.73 -15.38
C HIS A 735 -41.37 -15.23 -15.72
N PRO A 736 -42.31 -16.10 -15.29
CA PRO A 736 -42.35 -17.49 -15.76
C PRO A 736 -42.42 -17.58 -17.29
N GLY A 737 -41.74 -18.56 -17.89
CA GLY A 737 -41.72 -18.73 -19.37
C GLY A 737 -42.86 -19.61 -19.90
N ARG A 738 -43.22 -20.65 -19.14
CA ARG A 738 -44.19 -21.68 -19.53
C ARG A 738 -45.53 -21.52 -18.81
N LEU A 739 -46.57 -22.12 -19.42
CA LEU A 739 -47.94 -22.31 -18.90
C LEU A 739 -48.75 -21.04 -18.64
N THR A 740 -48.24 -20.11 -17.83
CA THR A 740 -49.04 -19.02 -17.24
C THR A 740 -48.83 -17.65 -17.89
N HIS A 741 -47.70 -17.40 -18.53
CA HIS A 741 -47.36 -16.08 -19.07
C HIS A 741 -47.31 -16.10 -20.60
N TYR A 742 -48.42 -16.50 -21.23
CA TYR A 742 -48.58 -16.36 -22.67
C TYR A 742 -48.56 -14.88 -23.04
N HIS A 743 -47.59 -14.45 -23.83
CA HIS A 743 -47.27 -13.04 -24.01
C HIS A 743 -46.92 -12.69 -25.46
N GLU A 744 -47.01 -11.41 -25.80
CA GLU A 744 -46.69 -10.87 -27.12
C GLU A 744 -45.80 -9.62 -27.02
N GLY A 745 -44.95 -9.42 -28.03
CA GLY A 745 -44.16 -8.22 -28.20
C GLY A 745 -44.96 -7.18 -28.98
N LEU A 746 -45.28 -6.07 -28.34
CA LEU A 746 -46.13 -5.02 -28.92
C LEU A 746 -45.42 -4.29 -30.08
N LEU A 747 -46.23 -3.71 -30.96
CA LEU A 747 -45.77 -3.04 -32.20
C LEU A 747 -44.90 -1.81 -31.90
N VAL A 748 -43.67 -1.82 -32.41
CA VAL A 748 -42.80 -0.64 -32.51
C VAL A 748 -43.20 0.15 -33.75
N THR A 749 -43.62 1.40 -33.56
CA THR A 749 -44.16 2.24 -34.64
C THR A 749 -43.11 3.15 -35.27
N LYS A 750 -42.03 3.46 -34.55
CA LYS A 750 -40.94 4.33 -35.02
C LYS A 750 -39.63 4.01 -34.31
N GLY A 751 -38.50 4.26 -34.97
CA GLY A 751 -37.17 4.08 -34.40
C GLY A 751 -36.76 2.61 -34.26
N THR A 752 -35.85 2.34 -33.33
CA THR A 752 -35.30 1.00 -33.13
C THR A 752 -35.35 0.64 -31.66
N ARG A 753 -35.93 -0.50 -31.29
CA ARG A 753 -35.97 -1.01 -29.92
C ARG A 753 -35.02 -2.19 -29.76
N TYR A 754 -34.15 -2.12 -28.76
CA TYR A 754 -33.25 -3.22 -28.39
C TYR A 754 -33.61 -3.80 -27.02
N ILE A 755 -33.65 -5.12 -26.93
CA ILE A 755 -33.84 -5.84 -25.67
C ILE A 755 -32.87 -7.03 -25.58
N MET A 756 -32.38 -7.32 -24.37
CA MET A 756 -31.62 -8.54 -24.09
C MET A 756 -32.55 -9.57 -23.46
N ILE A 757 -32.67 -10.74 -24.08
CA ILE A 757 -33.50 -11.86 -23.64
C ILE A 757 -32.61 -13.01 -23.18
N ALA A 758 -32.99 -13.66 -22.08
CA ALA A 758 -32.45 -14.97 -21.73
C ALA A 758 -33.55 -15.91 -21.24
N PHE A 759 -33.55 -17.12 -21.80
CA PHE A 759 -34.42 -18.22 -21.41
C PHE A 759 -33.72 -19.09 -20.38
N VAL A 760 -34.03 -18.84 -19.11
CA VAL A 760 -33.33 -19.46 -17.99
C VAL A 760 -34.05 -20.70 -17.51
N ASP A 761 -33.26 -21.74 -17.28
CA ASP A 761 -33.65 -23.08 -16.88
C ASP A 761 -34.69 -23.71 -17.83
N PRO A 762 -34.32 -23.92 -19.11
CA PRO A 762 -35.18 -24.45 -20.17
C PRO A 762 -35.67 -25.89 -19.96
#